data_AF-A0A6J6WQG0-F1
#
_entry.id   AF-A0A6J6WQG0-F1
#
_cell.length_a   1.000
_cell.length_b   1.000
_cell.length_c   1.000
_cell.angle_alpha   90.00
_cell.angle_beta   90.00
_cell.angle_gamma   90.00
#
_symmetry.space_group_name_H-M   'P 1'
#
loop_
_entity.id
_entity.type
_entity.pdbx_description
1 polymer ?
#
loop_
_entity_poly.entity_id
_entity_poly.type
_entity_poly.pdbx_seq_one_letter_code
_entity_poly.pdbx_strand_id
1 'polypeptide(L)'
;MFNNVIDQTNINKYQSHFFEIATKTSIIGFSSILCLSVIAGIGLYDSLLVALVVGTQITSGAMIWLLLRRNCVVTMPELLGMGLAIGSIASTGVSQILRTTPVHGIGWALPLLIVVVASAKSSIRTPSAFIEKIPRFDGAIIAMAILFALSYWWVWILPVALFPLFFYFLLSDPRSWFSSLRVRLKFLIAVATGTTLFAIAIWIRNSNLSWWIFSHDQTFLEGIATSVNIWGPQENIHAVGIPDSYHWFVLAWSGMTTNAAGLTPLIVITRVLPLCAFLGAVPLIWACTRQLTKISYSPVIALLLFVLGSNYLNLQPIRFTNSPTFIFSMMWLLAFVFTFVECLRGQMQFGLGVLTLLFVANFGGKASNGPILLSGVLLCALINFLFLRNRSRYRFLNWSSFLLIISSIVVYLLLYKSQSIIGDSNILRIDIASVASDLGAARQNSLLITKVLMTMSIIAICSPIFLISSPLLLSRSSRKQPELYFFLGISLSGILLTSIFGHSGASELYFLLSALAVAPVVAGYAVPLYTENTNNLHLNKKLYLVFAVTSIYTICTFFLWKLFAKNTNAQETYYAQKIGVAFSVIVILIFLPIIFFRVSIKSSFNRDAKTFRRLSRLVILMTVLLTLGVIHQCDAVIRFVNSSNKDPNDSNLLQGSTGELAALTWLRENSDVNDILATNRFCIPLSDSCDAKWFLVSAITHRRMLIEGYNRGTDDVSQDERLPEWAKSLSQPLWAQQRLLHSLGFAEFPNISDYEYLRSNSVAWMVVDHTAQFSGTRSWLPFAEVAFQNQDMSVLRLKQTP
;
A
#
# COMPACT_ATOMS: atom_id res chain seq x y z
N MET A 1 -40.99 -12.38 32.91
CA MET A 1 -41.73 -12.07 31.68
C MET A 1 -41.80 -10.55 31.54
N PHE A 2 -40.90 -9.94 30.77
CA PHE A 2 -41.03 -8.53 30.38
C PHE A 2 -41.30 -8.51 28.88
N ASN A 3 -42.58 -8.44 28.53
CA ASN A 3 -43.03 -8.24 27.17
C ASN A 3 -42.70 -6.80 26.74
N ASN A 4 -41.73 -6.69 25.86
CA ASN A 4 -41.35 -5.48 25.15
C ASN A 4 -42.45 -5.10 24.15
N VAL A 5 -43.34 -4.18 24.53
CA VAL A 5 -44.06 -3.37 23.53
C VAL A 5 -43.08 -2.30 23.07
N ILE A 6 -42.28 -2.63 22.06
CA ILE A 6 -41.48 -1.64 21.34
C ILE A 6 -42.43 -0.99 20.34
N ASP A 7 -42.72 0.29 20.59
CA ASP A 7 -43.51 1.15 19.74
C ASP A 7 -42.95 1.15 18.29
N GLN A 8 -43.75 0.73 17.32
CA GLN A 8 -43.37 0.64 15.89
C GLN A 8 -42.88 1.98 15.33
N THR A 9 -43.33 3.10 15.90
CA THR A 9 -42.90 4.45 15.55
C THR A 9 -41.40 4.68 15.79
N ASN A 10 -40.83 4.09 16.84
CA ASN A 10 -39.41 4.22 17.16
C ASN A 10 -38.52 3.40 16.20
N ILE A 11 -38.99 2.23 15.74
CA ILE A 11 -38.27 1.38 14.79
C ILE A 11 -38.06 2.11 13.45
N ASN A 12 -39.12 2.72 12.92
CA ASN A 12 -39.06 3.47 11.66
C ASN A 12 -38.09 4.67 11.73
N LYS A 13 -38.04 5.36 12.88
CA LYS A 13 -37.13 6.48 13.10
C LYS A 13 -35.65 6.06 13.12
N TYR A 14 -35.34 4.93 13.75
CA TYR A 14 -33.96 4.41 13.79
C TYR A 14 -33.49 3.88 12.43
N GLN A 15 -34.37 3.19 11.69
CA GLN A 15 -34.09 2.76 10.33
C GLN A 15 -33.83 3.96 9.41
N SER A 16 -34.63 5.02 9.50
CA SER A 16 -34.42 6.25 8.73
C SER A 16 -33.05 6.87 8.98
N HIS A 17 -32.60 6.94 10.24
CA HIS A 17 -31.31 7.53 10.55
C HIS A 17 -30.12 6.65 10.08
N PHE A 18 -30.25 5.33 10.14
CA PHE A 18 -29.26 4.40 9.60
C PHE A 18 -29.01 4.61 8.10
N PHE A 19 -30.07 4.69 7.29
CA PHE A 19 -29.95 4.95 5.85
C PHE A 19 -29.45 6.37 5.55
N GLU A 20 -29.81 7.37 6.37
CA GLU A 20 -29.29 8.73 6.24
C GLU A 20 -27.75 8.77 6.44
N ILE A 21 -27.25 8.06 7.45
CA ILE A 21 -25.81 7.94 7.72
C ILE A 21 -25.10 7.27 6.54
N ALA A 22 -25.62 6.12 6.09
CA ALA A 22 -25.06 5.40 4.95
C ALA A 22 -25.04 6.27 3.68
N THR A 23 -26.10 7.04 3.43
CA THR A 23 -26.19 7.96 2.30
C THR A 23 -25.13 9.06 2.38
N LYS A 24 -24.93 9.67 3.56
CA LYS A 24 -23.88 10.70 3.74
C LYS A 24 -22.49 10.13 3.52
N THR A 25 -22.20 8.94 4.05
CA THR A 25 -20.92 8.25 3.84
C THR A 25 -20.72 7.92 2.35
N SER A 26 -21.78 7.48 1.67
CA SER A 26 -21.79 7.21 0.23
C SER A 26 -21.44 8.44 -0.60
N ILE A 27 -22.10 9.57 -0.35
CA ILE A 27 -21.85 10.84 -1.06
C ILE A 27 -20.41 11.31 -0.87
N ILE A 28 -19.89 11.25 0.37
CA ILE A 28 -18.51 11.64 0.66
C ILE A 28 -17.52 10.71 -0.04
N GLY A 29 -17.73 9.41 0.05
CA GLY A 29 -16.88 8.40 -0.58
C GLY A 29 -16.86 8.53 -2.10
N PHE A 30 -18.04 8.56 -2.72
CA PHE A 30 -18.21 8.75 -4.17
C PHE A 30 -17.53 10.04 -4.66
N SER A 31 -17.81 11.17 -4.01
CA SER A 31 -17.24 12.48 -4.40
C SER A 31 -15.73 12.50 -4.25
N SER A 32 -15.19 11.89 -3.18
CA SER A 32 -13.74 11.81 -2.96
C SER A 32 -13.06 10.99 -4.06
N ILE A 33 -13.59 9.80 -4.38
CA ILE A 33 -13.03 8.95 -5.44
C ILE A 33 -13.14 9.63 -6.79
N LEU A 34 -14.27 10.25 -7.12
CA LEU A 34 -14.46 10.96 -8.39
C LEU A 34 -13.42 12.08 -8.55
N CYS A 35 -13.34 13.01 -7.58
CA CYS A 35 -12.42 14.14 -7.66
C CYS A 35 -10.97 13.68 -7.72
N LEU A 36 -10.59 12.72 -6.87
CA LEU A 36 -9.21 12.23 -6.81
C LEU A 36 -8.82 11.42 -8.06
N SER A 37 -9.75 10.68 -8.67
CA SER A 37 -9.53 9.93 -9.92
C SER A 37 -9.28 10.86 -11.10
N VAL A 38 -10.02 11.98 -11.18
CA VAL A 38 -9.80 13.02 -12.20
C VAL A 38 -8.42 13.67 -12.02
N ILE A 39 -8.01 14.00 -10.78
CA ILE A 39 -6.67 14.54 -10.50
C ILE A 39 -5.57 13.49 -10.80
N ALA A 40 -5.87 12.21 -10.60
CA ALA A 40 -5.02 11.10 -10.99
C ALA A 40 -4.98 10.89 -12.51
N GLY A 41 -5.81 11.63 -13.28
CA GLY A 41 -5.77 11.60 -14.73
C GLY A 41 -6.57 10.53 -15.42
N ILE A 42 -7.50 9.93 -14.70
CA ILE A 42 -8.49 9.03 -15.26
C ILE A 42 -9.52 9.90 -16.00
N GLY A 43 -9.99 9.44 -17.16
CA GLY A 43 -11.04 10.13 -17.91
C GLY A 43 -12.28 10.36 -17.04
N LEU A 44 -13.08 11.40 -17.32
CA LEU A 44 -14.25 11.72 -16.48
C LEU A 44 -15.26 10.57 -16.45
N TYR A 45 -15.49 9.91 -17.58
CA TYR A 45 -16.38 8.75 -17.70
C TYR A 45 -15.89 7.59 -16.82
N ASP A 46 -14.65 7.15 -17.01
CA ASP A 46 -14.01 6.11 -16.20
C ASP A 46 -13.99 6.47 -14.71
N SER A 47 -13.76 7.74 -14.38
CA SER A 47 -13.77 8.23 -12.99
C SER A 47 -15.16 8.11 -12.36
N LEU A 48 -16.24 8.35 -13.11
CA LEU A 48 -17.61 8.16 -12.64
C LEU A 48 -17.91 6.67 -12.39
N LEU A 49 -17.50 5.79 -13.31
CA LEU A 49 -17.69 4.34 -13.17
C LEU A 49 -16.95 3.78 -11.95
N VAL A 50 -15.67 4.15 -11.78
CA VAL A 50 -14.88 3.74 -10.61
C VAL A 50 -15.49 4.31 -9.32
N ALA A 51 -15.90 5.58 -9.32
CA ALA A 51 -16.54 6.18 -8.16
C ALA A 51 -17.84 5.45 -7.78
N LEU A 52 -18.62 4.97 -8.75
CA LEU A 52 -19.81 4.16 -8.52
C LEU A 52 -19.47 2.80 -7.90
N VAL A 53 -18.50 2.08 -8.46
CA VAL A 53 -18.06 0.77 -7.95
C VAL A 53 -17.50 0.91 -6.54
N VAL A 54 -16.52 1.78 -6.32
CA VAL A 54 -15.91 1.98 -5.00
C VAL A 54 -16.89 2.60 -4.02
N GLY A 55 -17.75 3.53 -4.44
CA GLY A 55 -18.80 4.11 -3.61
C GLY A 55 -19.80 3.06 -3.11
N THR A 56 -20.15 2.08 -3.95
CA THR A 56 -20.97 0.92 -3.57
C THR A 56 -20.30 0.08 -2.49
N GLN A 57 -18.99 -0.17 -2.63
CA GLN A 57 -18.19 -0.87 -1.62
C GLN A 57 -18.16 -0.10 -0.30
N ILE A 58 -17.84 1.20 -0.33
CA ILE A 58 -17.83 2.06 0.87
C ILE A 58 -19.19 2.02 1.58
N THR A 59 -20.27 2.14 0.82
CA THR A 59 -21.64 2.17 1.36
C THR A 59 -22.00 0.83 2.02
N SER A 60 -21.77 -0.28 1.33
CA SER A 60 -22.05 -1.62 1.86
C SER A 60 -21.24 -1.91 3.12
N GLY A 61 -19.94 -1.63 3.11
CA GLY A 61 -19.08 -1.82 4.27
C GLY A 61 -19.44 -0.91 5.44
N ALA A 62 -19.84 0.34 5.19
CA ALA A 62 -20.27 1.26 6.24
C ALA A 62 -21.55 0.77 6.92
N MET A 63 -22.52 0.27 6.14
CA MET A 63 -23.74 -0.36 6.68
C MET A 63 -23.42 -1.61 7.49
N ILE A 64 -22.55 -2.50 6.98
CA ILE A 64 -22.10 -3.69 7.72
C ILE A 64 -21.41 -3.27 9.02
N TRP A 65 -20.53 -2.26 8.99
CA TRP A 65 -19.84 -1.76 10.17
C TRP A 65 -20.82 -1.23 11.23
N LEU A 66 -21.82 -0.45 10.82
CA LEU A 66 -22.86 0.05 11.71
C LEU A 66 -23.63 -1.08 12.40
N LEU A 67 -23.98 -2.15 11.68
CA LEU A 67 -24.67 -3.32 12.25
C LEU A 67 -23.79 -4.09 13.25
N LEU A 68 -22.47 -4.07 13.06
CA LEU A 68 -21.52 -4.75 13.94
C LEU A 68 -21.23 -3.96 15.23
N ARG A 69 -21.55 -2.67 15.28
CA ARG A 69 -21.28 -1.81 16.46
C ARG A 69 -22.32 -2.00 17.55
N ARG A 70 -21.86 -2.19 18.79
CA ARG A 70 -22.71 -2.18 19.99
C ARG A 70 -23.03 -0.75 20.43
N ASN A 71 -22.02 0.11 20.43
CA ASN A 71 -22.22 1.54 20.66
C ASN A 71 -22.61 2.23 19.37
N CYS A 72 -23.70 2.97 19.46
CA CYS A 72 -24.29 3.70 18.37
C CYS A 72 -23.51 4.95 17.94
N VAL A 73 -22.55 5.43 18.73
CA VAL A 73 -21.79 6.64 18.38
C VAL A 73 -20.61 6.27 17.50
N VAL A 74 -20.59 6.80 16.27
CA VAL A 74 -19.53 6.58 15.27
C VAL A 74 -19.10 7.91 14.68
N THR A 75 -17.92 7.97 14.06
CA THR A 75 -17.43 9.18 13.38
C THR A 75 -17.41 9.00 11.87
N MET A 76 -17.48 10.10 11.11
CA MET A 76 -17.34 10.02 9.64
C MET A 76 -16.01 9.41 9.18
N PRO A 77 -14.84 9.77 9.75
CA PRO A 77 -13.56 9.14 9.39
C PRO A 77 -13.56 7.63 9.61
N GLU A 78 -14.12 7.19 10.74
CA GLU A 78 -14.29 5.77 11.05
C GLU A 78 -15.15 5.06 10.01
N LEU A 79 -16.32 5.62 9.67
CA LEU A 79 -17.24 5.03 8.69
C LEU A 79 -16.64 4.96 7.30
N LEU A 80 -15.89 5.99 6.87
CA LEU A 80 -15.23 6.00 5.57
C LEU A 80 -14.14 4.91 5.51
N GLY A 81 -13.28 4.86 6.54
CA GLY A 81 -12.18 3.91 6.61
C GLY A 81 -12.63 2.45 6.75
N MET A 82 -13.51 2.17 7.72
CA MET A 82 -14.06 0.82 7.91
C MET A 82 -15.00 0.43 6.78
N GLY A 83 -15.74 1.39 6.21
CA GLY A 83 -16.63 1.15 5.09
C GLY A 83 -15.87 0.69 3.86
N LEU A 84 -14.77 1.38 3.51
CA LEU A 84 -13.93 0.95 2.40
C LEU A 84 -13.25 -0.40 2.69
N ALA A 85 -12.73 -0.60 3.92
CA ALA A 85 -12.05 -1.84 4.29
C ALA A 85 -12.97 -3.08 4.26
N ILE A 86 -14.12 -3.01 4.92
CA ILE A 86 -15.08 -4.12 4.97
C ILE A 86 -15.77 -4.31 3.61
N GLY A 87 -16.13 -3.20 2.94
CA GLY A 87 -16.78 -3.22 1.65
C GLY A 87 -15.94 -3.87 0.56
N SER A 88 -14.64 -3.50 0.49
CA SER A 88 -13.70 -4.11 -0.46
C SER A 88 -13.51 -5.61 -0.19
N ILE A 89 -13.39 -6.03 1.08
CA ILE A 89 -13.28 -7.45 1.44
C ILE A 89 -14.54 -8.22 1.08
N ALA A 90 -15.72 -7.71 1.44
CA ALA A 90 -17.00 -8.37 1.19
C ALA A 90 -17.26 -8.51 -0.32
N SER A 91 -17.02 -7.44 -1.08
CA SER A 91 -17.20 -7.45 -2.54
C SER A 91 -16.24 -8.40 -3.23
N THR A 92 -14.97 -8.42 -2.79
CA THR A 92 -13.96 -9.34 -3.33
C THR A 92 -14.31 -10.79 -2.99
N GLY A 93 -14.69 -11.07 -1.75
CA GLY A 93 -15.08 -12.41 -1.33
C GLY A 93 -16.28 -12.94 -2.11
N VAL A 94 -17.35 -12.14 -2.24
CA VAL A 94 -18.54 -12.53 -3.00
C VAL A 94 -18.23 -12.68 -4.49
N SER A 95 -17.47 -11.76 -5.09
CA SER A 95 -17.07 -11.85 -6.49
C SER A 95 -16.23 -13.10 -6.77
N GLN A 96 -15.33 -13.48 -5.86
CA GLN A 96 -14.50 -14.67 -6.02
C GLN A 96 -15.29 -15.97 -5.84
N ILE A 97 -16.24 -16.01 -4.90
CA ILE A 97 -17.15 -17.16 -4.73
C ILE A 97 -18.04 -17.36 -5.96
N LEU A 98 -18.53 -16.27 -6.56
CA LEU A 98 -19.45 -16.30 -7.69
C LEU A 98 -18.77 -16.28 -9.05
N ARG A 99 -17.43 -16.26 -9.10
CA ARG A 99 -16.64 -16.07 -10.33
C ARG A 99 -17.03 -17.02 -11.47
N THR A 100 -17.32 -18.27 -11.15
CA THR A 100 -17.69 -19.32 -12.13
C THR A 100 -19.19 -19.42 -12.39
N THR A 101 -19.98 -18.48 -11.87
CA THR A 101 -21.45 -18.48 -11.98
C THR A 101 -21.93 -17.47 -13.02
N PRO A 102 -23.17 -17.61 -13.55
CA PRO A 102 -23.74 -16.64 -14.50
C PRO A 102 -23.88 -15.22 -13.93
N VAL A 103 -23.86 -15.04 -12.61
CA VAL A 103 -24.03 -13.75 -11.93
C VAL A 103 -22.71 -13.08 -11.55
N HIS A 104 -21.56 -13.60 -12.01
CA HIS A 104 -20.23 -13.07 -11.66
C HIS A 104 -20.11 -11.55 -11.93
N GLY A 105 -20.71 -11.03 -13.01
CA GLY A 105 -20.65 -9.62 -13.38
C GLY A 105 -21.27 -8.64 -12.37
N ILE A 106 -22.15 -9.11 -11.47
CA ILE A 106 -22.77 -8.29 -10.41
C ILE A 106 -22.29 -8.65 -9.00
N GLY A 107 -21.37 -9.62 -8.87
CA GLY A 107 -20.91 -10.13 -7.58
C GLY A 107 -20.36 -9.05 -6.65
N TRP A 108 -19.73 -8.03 -7.21
CA TRP A 108 -19.20 -6.88 -6.48
C TRP A 108 -20.27 -6.00 -5.81
N ALA A 109 -21.50 -5.95 -6.35
CA ALA A 109 -22.59 -5.13 -5.83
C ALA A 109 -23.49 -5.88 -4.83
N LEU A 110 -23.44 -7.22 -4.83
CA LEU A 110 -24.30 -8.05 -3.98
C LEU A 110 -24.17 -7.79 -2.47
N PRO A 111 -22.98 -7.50 -1.89
CA PRO A 111 -22.91 -7.13 -0.48
C PRO A 111 -23.81 -5.94 -0.10
N LEU A 112 -23.93 -4.94 -0.99
CA LEU A 112 -24.84 -3.82 -0.77
C LEU A 112 -26.29 -4.28 -0.78
N LEU A 113 -26.68 -5.08 -1.78
CA LEU A 113 -28.04 -5.61 -1.87
C LEU A 113 -28.41 -6.42 -0.62
N ILE A 114 -27.52 -7.32 -0.19
CA ILE A 114 -27.72 -8.17 0.99
C ILE A 114 -27.90 -7.32 2.24
N VAL A 115 -27.03 -6.33 2.48
CA VAL A 115 -27.12 -5.51 3.70
C VAL A 115 -28.34 -4.59 3.67
N VAL A 116 -28.73 -4.04 2.51
CA VAL A 116 -29.95 -3.23 2.36
C VAL A 116 -31.19 -4.06 2.68
N VAL A 117 -31.32 -5.24 2.06
CA VAL A 117 -32.47 -6.14 2.29
C VAL A 117 -32.50 -6.63 3.74
N ALA A 118 -31.35 -6.97 4.31
CA ALA A 118 -31.24 -7.36 5.71
C ALA A 118 -31.69 -6.22 6.64
N SER A 119 -31.23 -4.99 6.39
CA SER A 119 -31.54 -3.82 7.23
C SER A 119 -32.99 -3.37 7.10
N ALA A 120 -33.64 -3.65 5.97
CA ALA A 120 -35.06 -3.34 5.74
C ALA A 120 -36.01 -4.31 6.46
N LYS A 121 -35.58 -5.55 6.78
CA LYS A 121 -36.42 -6.51 7.51
C LYS A 121 -36.56 -6.09 8.97
N SER A 122 -37.80 -5.96 9.44
CA SER A 122 -38.14 -5.56 10.83
C SER A 122 -37.55 -6.48 11.91
N SER A 123 -37.20 -7.72 11.56
CA SER A 123 -36.55 -8.69 12.45
C SER A 123 -35.09 -8.33 12.77
N ILE A 124 -34.44 -7.52 11.95
CA ILE A 124 -33.06 -7.09 12.17
C ILE A 124 -33.10 -5.71 12.83
N ARG A 125 -32.69 -5.66 14.11
CA ARG A 125 -32.60 -4.41 14.86
C ARG A 125 -31.48 -3.55 14.27
N THR A 126 -31.84 -2.53 13.50
CA THR A 126 -30.90 -1.48 13.13
C THR A 126 -30.55 -0.66 14.38
N PRO A 127 -29.26 -0.55 14.74
CA PRO A 127 -28.88 0.24 15.90
C PRO A 127 -29.22 1.72 15.66
N SER A 128 -29.56 2.42 16.74
CA SER A 128 -29.81 3.86 16.73
C SER A 128 -28.50 4.64 16.57
N ALA A 129 -27.78 4.46 15.46
CA ALA A 129 -26.45 5.01 15.28
C ALA A 129 -26.49 6.53 15.15
N PHE A 130 -25.59 7.25 15.83
CA PHE A 130 -25.42 8.69 15.74
C PHE A 130 -24.02 9.01 15.27
N ILE A 131 -23.92 9.93 14.31
CA ILE A 131 -22.63 10.45 13.88
C ILE A 131 -22.18 11.52 14.88
N GLU A 132 -21.13 11.23 15.62
CA GLU A 132 -20.43 12.23 16.41
C GLU A 132 -19.80 13.26 15.46
N LYS A 133 -20.15 14.53 15.67
CA LYS A 133 -19.52 15.63 14.93
C LYS A 133 -18.09 15.77 15.41
N ILE A 134 -17.16 15.56 14.49
CA ILE A 134 -15.75 15.85 14.73
C ILE A 134 -15.49 17.37 14.58
N PRO A 135 -14.45 17.91 15.24
CA PRO A 135 -13.99 19.26 14.96
C PRO A 135 -13.71 19.43 13.46
N ARG A 136 -14.17 20.53 12.87
CA ARG A 136 -13.94 20.81 11.43
C ARG A 136 -12.47 20.88 11.08
N PHE A 137 -11.65 21.35 12.01
CA PHE A 137 -10.20 21.36 11.89
C PHE A 137 -9.66 19.94 11.65
N ASP A 138 -10.12 18.95 12.41
CA ASP A 138 -9.72 17.55 12.25
C ASP A 138 -10.11 17.02 10.86
N GLY A 139 -11.33 17.34 10.38
CA GLY A 139 -11.76 17.01 9.03
C GLY A 139 -10.86 17.61 7.94
N ALA A 140 -10.46 18.87 8.09
CA ALA A 140 -9.52 19.54 7.19
C ALA A 140 -8.12 18.91 7.24
N ILE A 141 -7.63 18.53 8.43
CA ILE A 141 -6.35 17.85 8.61
C ILE A 141 -6.37 16.46 7.98
N ILE A 142 -7.45 15.70 8.12
CA ILE A 142 -7.60 14.37 7.48
C ILE A 142 -7.55 14.52 5.96
N ALA A 143 -8.31 15.45 5.39
CA ALA A 143 -8.31 15.71 3.95
C ALA A 143 -6.91 16.15 3.46
N MET A 144 -6.26 17.06 4.17
CA MET A 144 -4.88 17.47 3.90
C MET A 144 -3.92 16.29 3.95
N ALA A 145 -4.02 15.43 4.97
CA ALA A 145 -3.16 14.26 5.14
C ALA A 145 -3.31 13.24 4.01
N ILE A 146 -4.54 13.01 3.51
CA ILE A 146 -4.79 12.18 2.32
C ILE A 146 -4.06 12.77 1.10
N LEU A 147 -4.22 14.07 0.85
CA LEU A 147 -3.61 14.74 -0.30
C LEU A 147 -2.08 14.75 -0.21
N PHE A 148 -1.51 14.98 0.97
CA PHE A 148 -0.05 14.91 1.15
C PHE A 148 0.49 13.48 1.01
N ALA A 149 -0.21 12.45 1.50
CA ALA A 149 0.21 11.06 1.32
C ALA A 149 0.29 10.70 -0.17
N LEU A 150 -0.69 11.14 -0.96
CA LEU A 150 -0.68 10.99 -2.42
C LEU A 150 0.40 11.85 -3.10
N SER A 151 0.66 13.04 -2.57
CA SER A 151 1.56 14.03 -3.18
C SER A 151 3.02 13.58 -3.30
N TYR A 152 3.44 12.58 -2.52
CA TYR A 152 4.78 12.01 -2.65
C TYR A 152 5.02 11.43 -4.05
N TRP A 153 3.98 10.88 -4.67
CA TRP A 153 4.04 10.32 -6.02
C TRP A 153 3.37 11.20 -7.06
N TRP A 154 2.33 11.90 -6.64
CA TRP A 154 1.54 12.79 -7.48
C TRP A 154 1.83 14.22 -7.06
N VAL A 155 3.06 14.66 -7.36
CA VAL A 155 3.59 15.98 -6.96
C VAL A 155 2.64 17.11 -7.35
N TRP A 156 1.93 16.95 -8.46
CA TRP A 156 0.89 17.86 -8.93
C TRP A 156 -0.30 18.05 -7.97
N ILE A 157 -0.46 17.23 -6.93
CA ILE A 157 -1.49 17.38 -5.89
C ILE A 157 -1.10 18.43 -4.84
N LEU A 158 0.20 18.73 -4.67
CA LEU A 158 0.68 19.68 -3.66
C LEU A 158 -0.05 21.04 -3.66
N PRO A 159 -0.40 21.67 -4.81
CA PRO A 159 -1.16 22.92 -4.82
C PRO A 159 -2.51 22.79 -4.10
N VAL A 160 -3.16 21.63 -4.16
CA VAL A 160 -4.47 21.39 -3.54
C VAL A 160 -4.34 20.87 -2.11
N ALA A 161 -3.18 20.34 -1.70
CA ALA A 161 -2.99 19.70 -0.40
C ALA A 161 -3.29 20.61 0.79
N LEU A 162 -2.97 21.90 0.71
CA LEU A 162 -3.24 22.89 1.76
C LEU A 162 -4.64 23.52 1.70
N PHE A 163 -5.37 23.29 0.60
CA PHE A 163 -6.68 23.89 0.39
C PHE A 163 -7.71 23.53 1.46
N PRO A 164 -7.81 22.30 1.99
CA PRO A 164 -8.75 21.98 3.07
C PRO A 164 -8.54 22.83 4.33
N LEU A 165 -7.28 23.11 4.70
CA LEU A 165 -6.96 23.99 5.83
C LEU A 165 -7.28 25.44 5.53
N PHE A 166 -6.93 25.92 4.34
CA PHE A 166 -7.27 27.27 3.89
C PHE A 166 -8.79 27.50 3.92
N PHE A 167 -9.55 26.55 3.37
CA PHE A 167 -11.02 26.56 3.36
C PHE A 167 -11.59 26.60 4.78
N TYR A 168 -11.02 25.81 5.71
CA TYR A 168 -11.39 25.83 7.13
C TYR A 168 -11.20 27.22 7.77
N PHE A 169 -10.03 27.84 7.60
CA PHE A 169 -9.74 29.15 8.19
C PHE A 169 -10.57 30.27 7.57
N LEU A 170 -10.86 30.19 6.27
CA LEU A 170 -11.64 31.18 5.55
C LEU A 170 -13.13 31.15 5.96
N LEU A 171 -13.69 29.98 6.30
CA LEU A 171 -15.12 29.73 6.53
C LEU A 171 -15.46 29.28 7.96
N SER A 172 -14.65 29.69 8.93
CA SER A 172 -14.72 29.24 10.34
C SER A 172 -16.05 29.52 11.06
N ASP A 173 -16.89 30.44 10.57
CA ASP A 173 -18.21 30.73 11.17
C ASP A 173 -19.39 30.32 10.26
N PRO A 174 -20.07 29.20 10.56
CA PRO A 174 -21.14 28.67 9.71
C PRO A 174 -22.53 29.22 9.92
N ARG A 175 -22.78 29.97 10.99
CA ARG A 175 -24.14 30.43 11.31
C ARG A 175 -24.67 31.49 10.34
N SER A 176 -23.82 31.99 9.45
CA SER A 176 -24.09 33.11 8.55
C SER A 176 -23.91 32.79 7.06
N TRP A 177 -23.90 31.50 6.68
CA TRP A 177 -23.61 31.02 5.31
C TRP A 177 -24.42 31.71 4.20
N PHE A 178 -25.60 32.26 4.52
CA PHE A 178 -26.42 33.03 3.57
C PHE A 178 -26.85 34.41 4.04
N SER A 179 -26.48 34.84 5.25
CA SER A 179 -27.02 36.08 5.85
C SER A 179 -26.21 37.34 5.56
N SER A 180 -24.95 37.22 5.13
CA SER A 180 -24.08 38.38 4.87
C SER A 180 -23.31 38.25 3.55
N LEU A 181 -23.27 39.35 2.79
CA LEU A 181 -22.47 39.48 1.56
C LEU A 181 -21.00 39.07 1.76
N ARG A 182 -20.41 39.36 2.94
CA ARG A 182 -19.01 39.00 3.27
C ARG A 182 -18.77 37.49 3.30
N VAL A 183 -19.75 36.71 3.75
CA VAL A 183 -19.62 35.24 3.83
C VAL A 183 -19.78 34.62 2.45
N ARG A 184 -20.70 35.16 1.64
CA ARG A 184 -20.84 34.77 0.21
C ARG A 184 -19.56 35.06 -0.58
N LEU A 185 -18.96 36.25 -0.38
CA LEU A 185 -17.66 36.61 -0.97
C LEU A 185 -16.55 35.65 -0.53
N LYS A 186 -16.43 35.35 0.78
CA LYS A 186 -15.45 34.38 1.29
C LYS A 186 -15.65 32.99 0.68
N PHE A 187 -16.89 32.53 0.55
CA PHE A 187 -17.20 31.26 -0.08
C PHE A 187 -16.84 31.25 -1.58
N LEU A 188 -17.20 32.31 -2.32
CA LEU A 188 -16.84 32.46 -3.73
C LEU A 188 -15.32 32.49 -3.92
N ILE A 189 -14.59 33.21 -3.05
CA ILE A 189 -13.12 33.19 -3.04
C ILE A 189 -12.61 31.77 -2.78
N ALA A 190 -13.17 31.06 -1.80
CA ALA A 190 -12.76 29.69 -1.50
C ALA A 190 -12.96 28.77 -2.71
N VAL A 191 -14.14 28.83 -3.36
CA VAL A 191 -14.46 28.03 -4.55
C VAL A 191 -13.55 28.40 -5.72
N ALA A 192 -13.34 29.70 -5.97
CA ALA A 192 -12.45 30.18 -7.02
C ALA A 192 -11.01 29.71 -6.78
N THR A 193 -10.47 29.90 -5.57
CA THR A 193 -9.13 29.41 -5.20
C THR A 193 -9.03 27.89 -5.34
N GLY A 194 -10.01 27.13 -4.85
CA GLY A 194 -10.02 25.66 -4.98
C GLY A 194 -10.03 25.21 -6.44
N THR A 195 -10.87 25.85 -7.27
CA THR A 195 -10.97 25.56 -8.71
C THR A 195 -9.66 25.90 -9.42
N THR A 196 -9.05 27.05 -9.12
CA THR A 196 -7.75 27.45 -9.68
C THR A 196 -6.65 26.48 -9.27
N LEU A 197 -6.56 26.09 -7.99
CA LEU A 197 -5.56 25.12 -7.53
C LEU A 197 -5.75 23.75 -8.16
N PHE A 198 -7.00 23.32 -8.37
CA PHE A 198 -7.34 22.08 -9.07
C PHE A 198 -6.95 22.15 -10.55
N ALA A 199 -7.22 23.27 -11.23
CA ALA A 199 -6.79 23.48 -12.61
C ALA A 199 -5.26 23.51 -12.73
N ILE A 200 -4.55 24.14 -11.78
CA ILE A 200 -3.08 24.11 -11.70
C ILE A 200 -2.58 22.68 -11.51
N ALA A 201 -3.21 21.88 -10.64
CA ALA A 201 -2.84 20.48 -10.45
C ALA A 201 -2.97 19.67 -11.75
N ILE A 202 -4.05 19.84 -12.50
CA ILE A 202 -4.23 19.18 -13.81
C ILE A 202 -3.18 19.67 -14.80
N TRP A 203 -2.89 20.97 -14.84
CA TRP A 203 -1.88 21.53 -15.73
C TRP A 203 -0.47 20.99 -15.42
N ILE A 204 -0.06 20.93 -14.15
CA ILE A 204 1.22 20.34 -13.73
C ILE A 204 1.27 18.84 -14.08
N ARG A 205 0.17 18.11 -13.89
CA ARG A 205 0.12 16.71 -14.29
C ARG A 205 0.38 16.55 -15.79
N ASN A 206 -0.27 17.36 -16.62
CA ASN A 206 -0.20 17.23 -18.07
C ASN A 206 1.14 17.73 -18.64
N SER A 207 1.96 18.46 -17.87
CA SER A 207 3.28 18.89 -18.31
C SER A 207 4.34 17.80 -18.24
N ASN A 208 4.09 16.73 -17.48
CA ASN A 208 4.99 15.59 -17.37
C ASN A 208 4.23 14.25 -17.46
N LEU A 209 4.44 13.54 -18.56
CA LEU A 209 3.82 12.23 -18.81
C LEU A 209 4.57 11.07 -18.13
N SER A 210 5.76 11.32 -17.58
CA SER A 210 6.52 10.32 -16.82
C SER A 210 5.81 10.02 -15.50
N TRP A 211 5.14 8.87 -15.47
CA TRP A 211 4.40 8.38 -14.32
C TRP A 211 5.31 7.69 -13.30
N TRP A 212 5.30 8.17 -12.05
CA TRP A 212 6.27 7.76 -11.01
C TRP A 212 5.89 6.50 -10.22
N ILE A 213 4.69 5.96 -10.39
CA ILE A 213 4.24 4.72 -9.73
C ILE A 213 4.35 3.53 -10.71
N PHE A 214 5.34 3.53 -11.60
CA PHE A 214 5.50 2.48 -12.60
C PHE A 214 6.87 1.80 -12.47
N SER A 215 6.84 0.51 -12.12
CA SER A 215 7.94 -0.45 -12.17
C SER A 215 7.46 -1.69 -12.93
N HIS A 216 8.35 -2.67 -13.10
CA HIS A 216 7.99 -3.99 -13.66
C HIS A 216 6.98 -4.75 -12.77
N ASP A 217 6.82 -4.38 -11.50
CA ASP A 217 5.85 -5.00 -10.61
C ASP A 217 4.41 -4.68 -11.04
N GLN A 218 4.14 -3.49 -11.56
CA GLN A 218 2.78 -3.09 -11.95
C GLN A 218 2.25 -3.94 -13.11
N THR A 219 3.07 -4.22 -14.13
CA THR A 219 2.69 -5.09 -15.26
C THR A 219 2.53 -6.54 -14.80
N PHE A 220 3.48 -7.05 -14.02
CA PHE A 220 3.39 -8.39 -13.41
C PHE A 220 2.09 -8.57 -12.62
N LEU A 221 1.78 -7.63 -11.72
CA LEU A 221 0.63 -7.71 -10.84
C LEU A 221 -0.70 -7.45 -11.55
N GLU A 222 -0.71 -6.67 -12.63
CA GLU A 222 -1.89 -6.49 -13.51
C GLU A 222 -2.26 -7.80 -14.20
N GLY A 223 -1.24 -8.54 -14.68
CA GLY A 223 -1.43 -9.90 -15.20
C GLY A 223 -2.06 -10.82 -14.14
N ILE A 224 -1.50 -10.88 -12.94
CA ILE A 224 -2.06 -11.73 -11.87
C ILE A 224 -3.47 -11.28 -11.47
N ALA A 225 -3.73 -9.97 -11.38
CA ALA A 225 -5.07 -9.44 -11.08
C ALA A 225 -6.11 -9.91 -12.11
N THR A 226 -5.72 -9.92 -13.39
CA THR A 226 -6.52 -10.47 -14.48
C THR A 226 -6.73 -11.97 -14.30
N SER A 227 -5.64 -12.71 -14.05
CA SER A 227 -5.68 -14.17 -13.90
C SER A 227 -6.65 -14.62 -12.81
N VAL A 228 -6.52 -14.01 -11.63
CA VAL A 228 -7.34 -14.31 -10.45
C VAL A 228 -8.80 -13.94 -10.70
N ASN A 229 -9.06 -12.86 -11.43
CA ASN A 229 -10.42 -12.43 -11.72
C ASN A 229 -11.12 -13.31 -12.77
N ILE A 230 -10.40 -13.81 -13.78
CA ILE A 230 -10.99 -14.60 -14.87
C ILE A 230 -10.96 -16.10 -14.55
N TRP A 231 -9.78 -16.67 -14.31
CA TRP A 231 -9.56 -18.12 -14.16
C TRP A 231 -9.42 -18.57 -12.71
N GLY A 232 -9.08 -17.66 -11.81
CA GLY A 232 -8.94 -17.92 -10.37
C GLY A 232 -7.48 -18.01 -9.93
N PRO A 233 -7.24 -18.18 -8.63
CA PRO A 233 -5.93 -17.97 -8.04
C PRO A 233 -4.87 -19.04 -8.32
N GLN A 234 -5.24 -20.14 -8.98
CA GLN A 234 -4.30 -21.20 -9.35
C GLN A 234 -3.78 -21.04 -10.78
N GLU A 235 -4.43 -20.21 -11.59
CA GLU A 235 -3.98 -19.97 -12.97
C GLU A 235 -2.88 -18.92 -12.96
N ASN A 236 -1.80 -19.21 -13.68
CA ASN A 236 -0.75 -18.24 -13.97
C ASN A 236 -0.88 -17.74 -15.41
N ILE A 237 -1.20 -16.46 -15.56
CA ILE A 237 -1.26 -15.83 -16.87
C ILE A 237 0.11 -15.75 -17.55
N HIS A 238 1.20 -15.71 -16.78
CA HIS A 238 2.56 -15.52 -17.29
C HIS A 238 3.18 -16.82 -17.80
N ALA A 239 2.68 -17.97 -17.36
CA ALA A 239 3.13 -19.28 -17.85
C ALA A 239 2.02 -20.32 -17.69
N VAL A 240 1.29 -20.57 -18.78
CA VAL A 240 0.15 -21.49 -18.78
C VAL A 240 0.54 -22.90 -18.32
N GLY A 241 -0.31 -23.52 -17.49
CA GLY A 241 -0.08 -24.85 -16.93
C GLY A 241 0.91 -24.90 -15.76
N ILE A 242 1.47 -23.77 -15.34
CA ILE A 242 2.36 -23.66 -14.19
C ILE A 242 1.66 -22.86 -13.10
N PRO A 243 1.30 -23.44 -11.94
CA PRO A 243 0.61 -22.70 -10.89
C PRO A 243 1.51 -21.61 -10.31
N ASP A 244 0.93 -20.44 -10.04
CA ASP A 244 1.59 -19.35 -9.32
C ASP A 244 1.04 -19.23 -7.89
N SER A 245 1.95 -19.18 -6.92
CA SER A 245 1.60 -19.04 -5.50
C SER A 245 1.96 -17.65 -5.02
N TYR A 246 0.98 -16.75 -5.10
CA TYR A 246 1.13 -15.36 -4.72
C TYR A 246 0.02 -14.91 -3.75
N HIS A 247 0.26 -13.87 -2.94
CA HIS A 247 -0.80 -13.22 -2.15
C HIS A 247 -1.74 -12.43 -3.06
N TRP A 248 -2.80 -13.08 -3.52
CA TRP A 248 -3.64 -12.55 -4.58
C TRP A 248 -4.87 -11.76 -4.12
N PHE A 249 -5.21 -11.69 -2.83
CA PHE A 249 -6.52 -11.17 -2.42
C PHE A 249 -6.72 -9.67 -2.74
N VAL A 250 -5.66 -8.85 -2.67
CA VAL A 250 -5.70 -7.46 -3.15
C VAL A 250 -5.80 -7.40 -4.68
N LEU A 251 -5.15 -8.33 -5.38
CA LEU A 251 -5.17 -8.40 -6.84
C LEU A 251 -6.54 -8.84 -7.35
N ALA A 252 -7.24 -9.73 -6.62
CA ALA A 252 -8.64 -10.05 -6.86
C ALA A 252 -9.53 -8.81 -6.75
N TRP A 253 -9.32 -7.96 -5.74
CA TRP A 253 -10.03 -6.68 -5.64
C TRP A 253 -9.72 -5.76 -6.83
N SER A 254 -8.44 -5.68 -7.21
CA SER A 254 -7.98 -4.86 -8.34
C SER A 254 -8.63 -5.32 -9.66
N GLY A 255 -8.51 -6.59 -10.01
CA GLY A 255 -9.07 -7.16 -11.24
C GLY A 255 -10.59 -7.11 -11.27
N MET A 256 -11.26 -7.36 -10.14
CA MET A 256 -12.72 -7.21 -10.03
C MET A 256 -13.14 -5.75 -10.24
N THR A 257 -12.42 -4.79 -9.67
CA THR A 257 -12.73 -3.35 -9.85
C THR A 257 -12.47 -2.90 -11.29
N THR A 258 -11.40 -3.38 -11.93
CA THR A 258 -11.11 -3.13 -13.36
C THR A 258 -12.25 -3.64 -14.24
N ASN A 259 -12.71 -4.88 -14.01
CA ASN A 259 -13.78 -5.50 -14.76
C ASN A 259 -15.13 -4.79 -14.52
N ALA A 260 -15.50 -4.57 -13.25
CA ALA A 260 -16.77 -3.94 -12.86
C ALA A 260 -16.93 -2.51 -13.40
N ALA A 261 -15.83 -1.74 -13.49
CA ALA A 261 -15.83 -0.39 -14.05
C ALA A 261 -15.47 -0.35 -15.55
N GLY A 262 -15.21 -1.48 -16.20
CA GLY A 262 -14.88 -1.54 -17.63
C GLY A 262 -13.60 -0.79 -18.01
N LEU A 263 -12.60 -0.75 -17.11
CA LEU A 263 -11.41 0.08 -17.29
C LEU A 263 -10.37 -0.56 -18.21
N THR A 264 -9.58 0.29 -18.88
CA THR A 264 -8.36 -0.14 -19.57
C THR A 264 -7.33 -0.69 -18.56
N PRO A 265 -6.39 -1.55 -19.02
CA PRO A 265 -5.38 -2.13 -18.14
C PRO A 265 -4.60 -1.08 -17.37
N LEU A 266 -4.08 -1.49 -16.20
CA LEU A 266 -3.18 -0.71 -15.33
C LEU A 266 -3.84 0.46 -14.59
N ILE A 267 -5.05 0.92 -14.96
CA ILE A 267 -5.70 2.06 -14.29
C ILE A 267 -5.91 1.78 -12.80
N VAL A 268 -6.47 0.61 -12.44
CA VAL A 268 -6.79 0.33 -11.04
C VAL A 268 -5.50 0.19 -10.23
N ILE A 269 -4.56 -0.61 -10.69
CA ILE A 269 -3.36 -0.94 -9.91
C ILE A 269 -2.43 0.27 -9.71
N THR A 270 -2.37 1.18 -10.68
CA THR A 270 -1.49 2.36 -10.62
C THR A 270 -2.17 3.61 -10.05
N ARG A 271 -3.50 3.72 -10.16
CA ARG A 271 -4.25 4.96 -9.82
C ARG A 271 -5.28 4.76 -8.72
N VAL A 272 -6.25 3.87 -8.95
CA VAL A 272 -7.41 3.72 -8.05
C VAL A 272 -7.01 3.06 -6.73
N LEU A 273 -6.09 2.10 -6.79
CA LEU A 273 -5.59 1.37 -5.64
C LEU A 273 -4.94 2.29 -4.59
N PRO A 274 -3.93 3.12 -4.91
CA PRO A 274 -3.34 4.02 -3.91
C PRO A 274 -4.34 5.07 -3.39
N LEU A 275 -5.29 5.52 -4.22
CA LEU A 275 -6.38 6.39 -3.77
C LEU A 275 -7.21 5.75 -2.66
N CYS A 276 -7.71 4.55 -2.91
CA CYS A 276 -8.51 3.81 -1.95
C CYS A 276 -7.71 3.50 -0.68
N ALA A 277 -6.45 3.10 -0.84
CA ALA A 277 -5.56 2.81 0.28
C ALA A 277 -5.46 4.00 1.26
N PHE A 278 -5.16 5.20 0.77
CA PHE A 278 -5.01 6.37 1.65
C PHE A 278 -6.33 6.97 2.11
N LEU A 279 -7.37 6.92 1.27
CA LEU A 279 -8.74 7.31 1.66
C LEU A 279 -9.27 6.45 2.80
N GLY A 280 -8.84 5.18 2.91
CA GLY A 280 -9.18 4.32 4.04
C GLY A 280 -8.21 4.41 5.22
N ALA A 281 -6.90 4.33 4.96
CA ALA A 281 -5.87 4.26 6.00
C ALA A 281 -5.76 5.54 6.84
N VAL A 282 -5.78 6.73 6.21
CA VAL A 282 -5.60 8.00 6.93
C VAL A 282 -6.75 8.24 7.94
N PRO A 283 -8.03 8.08 7.58
CA PRO A 283 -9.13 8.12 8.55
C PRO A 283 -9.00 7.09 9.67
N LEU A 284 -8.53 5.87 9.37
CA LEU A 284 -8.34 4.81 10.38
C LEU A 284 -7.21 5.12 11.36
N ILE A 285 -6.12 5.76 10.91
CA ILE A 285 -5.05 6.23 11.82
C ILE A 285 -5.63 7.25 12.80
N TRP A 286 -6.36 8.24 12.28
CA TRP A 286 -7.02 9.25 13.11
C TRP A 286 -8.00 8.61 14.11
N ALA A 287 -8.86 7.69 13.64
CA ALA A 287 -9.85 7.01 14.47
C ALA A 287 -9.20 6.13 15.55
N CYS A 288 -8.18 5.34 15.19
CA CYS A 288 -7.41 4.54 16.13
C CYS A 288 -6.79 5.40 17.24
N THR A 289 -6.10 6.50 16.87
CA THR A 289 -5.45 7.36 17.86
C THR A 289 -6.46 8.03 18.78
N ARG A 290 -7.57 8.55 18.23
CA ARG A 290 -8.65 9.14 19.03
C ARG A 290 -9.28 8.13 19.98
N GLN A 291 -9.32 6.86 19.58
CA GLN A 291 -9.83 5.82 20.45
C GLN A 291 -8.88 5.59 21.64
N LEU A 292 -7.57 5.62 21.43
CA LEU A 292 -6.58 5.44 22.51
C LEU A 292 -6.53 6.60 23.51
N THR A 293 -6.87 7.84 23.10
CA THR A 293 -6.77 9.01 23.98
C THR A 293 -7.83 10.09 23.71
N LYS A 294 -8.24 10.79 24.77
CA LYS A 294 -9.17 11.93 24.68
C LYS A 294 -8.49 13.25 24.27
N ILE A 295 -7.17 13.25 24.14
CA ILE A 295 -6.38 14.46 23.84
C ILE A 295 -6.57 14.83 22.37
N SER A 296 -7.10 16.03 22.12
CA SER A 296 -7.56 16.46 20.79
C SER A 296 -6.46 16.54 19.73
N TYR A 297 -5.22 16.88 20.11
CA TYR A 297 -4.12 17.02 19.15
C TYR A 297 -3.38 15.70 18.86
N SER A 298 -3.64 14.61 19.59
CA SER A 298 -2.97 13.33 19.37
C SER A 298 -3.19 12.75 17.97
N PRO A 299 -4.42 12.69 17.44
CA PRO A 299 -4.65 12.19 16.09
C PRO A 299 -3.94 13.03 15.03
N VAL A 300 -3.85 14.35 15.22
CA VAL A 300 -3.12 15.25 14.33
C VAL A 300 -1.63 14.90 14.29
N ILE A 301 -1.02 14.64 15.45
CA ILE A 301 0.39 14.22 15.54
C ILE A 301 0.60 12.86 14.86
N ALA A 302 -0.31 11.90 15.05
CA ALA A 302 -0.24 10.61 14.38
C ALA A 302 -0.27 10.77 12.85
N LEU A 303 -1.17 11.62 12.33
CA LEU A 303 -1.26 11.91 10.90
C LEU A 303 -0.01 12.61 10.36
N LEU A 304 0.54 13.59 11.09
CA LEU A 304 1.79 14.25 10.70
C LEU A 304 2.96 13.26 10.64
N LEU A 305 3.09 12.38 11.63
CA LEU A 305 4.12 11.35 11.64
C LEU A 305 3.92 10.29 10.53
N PHE A 306 2.68 9.97 10.16
CA PHE A 306 2.41 9.03 9.08
C PHE A 306 2.77 9.62 7.70
N VAL A 307 2.41 10.88 7.46
CA VAL A 307 2.55 11.51 6.15
C VAL A 307 3.93 12.12 5.94
N LEU A 308 4.46 12.80 6.95
CA LEU A 308 5.73 13.53 6.88
C LEU A 308 6.84 12.85 7.68
N GLY A 309 6.55 11.84 8.51
CA GLY A 309 7.59 11.08 9.16
C GLY A 309 8.42 10.32 8.12
N SER A 310 9.73 10.27 8.34
CA SER A 310 10.64 9.50 7.52
C SER A 310 11.81 8.95 8.32
N ASN A 311 12.45 7.95 7.74
CA ASN A 311 13.76 7.49 8.14
C ASN A 311 14.74 7.68 6.98
N TYR A 312 16.02 7.49 7.29
CA TYR A 312 17.11 7.72 6.35
C TYR A 312 17.02 6.81 5.11
N LEU A 313 16.63 5.53 5.26
CA LEU A 313 16.50 4.59 4.14
C LEU A 313 15.21 4.78 3.34
N ASN A 314 14.43 5.83 3.62
CA ASN A 314 13.13 6.08 3.02
C ASN A 314 12.14 4.90 3.13
N LEU A 315 12.32 4.04 4.14
CA LEU A 315 11.50 2.87 4.38
C LEU A 315 10.24 3.29 5.14
N GLN A 316 9.25 3.84 4.44
CA GLN A 316 7.97 4.26 5.01
C GLN A 316 6.79 3.70 4.22
N PRO A 317 5.69 3.31 4.87
CA PRO A 317 4.54 2.68 4.22
C PRO A 317 3.98 3.49 3.04
N ILE A 318 3.85 4.81 3.22
CA ILE A 318 3.34 5.74 2.20
C ILE A 318 4.27 5.89 0.97
N ARG A 319 5.54 5.47 1.09
CA ARG A 319 6.60 5.69 0.09
C ARG A 319 7.14 4.39 -0.53
N PHE A 320 6.42 3.28 -0.38
CA PHE A 320 6.82 1.98 -0.94
C PHE A 320 5.84 1.49 -2.02
N THR A 321 5.91 2.05 -3.23
CA THR A 321 4.98 1.77 -4.36
C THR A 321 5.36 0.59 -5.24
N ASN A 322 6.58 0.06 -5.11
CA ASN A 322 6.98 -1.19 -5.78
C ASN A 322 6.11 -2.38 -5.34
N SER A 323 5.25 -2.22 -4.34
CA SER A 323 4.28 -3.22 -3.95
C SER A 323 2.89 -2.61 -3.72
N PRO A 324 2.09 -2.43 -4.79
CA PRO A 324 0.68 -2.03 -4.70
C PRO A 324 -0.12 -2.88 -3.68
N THR A 325 0.13 -4.19 -3.64
CA THR A 325 -0.50 -5.12 -2.68
C THR A 325 -0.29 -4.70 -1.21
N PHE A 326 0.89 -4.19 -0.86
CA PHE A 326 1.19 -3.67 0.47
C PHE A 326 0.43 -2.37 0.75
N ILE A 327 0.49 -1.40 -0.18
CA ILE A 327 -0.18 -0.10 -0.03
C ILE A 327 -1.66 -0.29 0.26
N PHE A 328 -2.35 -1.14 -0.50
CA PHE A 328 -3.78 -1.39 -0.28
C PHE A 328 -4.05 -2.17 1.01
N SER A 329 -3.31 -3.27 1.25
CA SER A 329 -3.53 -4.10 2.44
C SER A 329 -3.22 -3.38 3.76
N MET A 330 -2.43 -2.29 3.74
CA MET A 330 -2.24 -1.41 4.90
C MET A 330 -3.58 -0.85 5.43
N MET A 331 -4.53 -0.54 4.55
CA MET A 331 -5.88 -0.14 4.97
C MET A 331 -6.55 -1.25 5.79
N TRP A 332 -6.49 -2.50 5.29
CA TRP A 332 -7.03 -3.66 6.02
C TRP A 332 -6.28 -3.92 7.32
N LEU A 333 -4.97 -3.68 7.36
CA LEU A 333 -4.14 -3.81 8.54
C LEU A 333 -4.62 -2.85 9.64
N LEU A 334 -4.82 -1.58 9.29
CA LEU A 334 -5.33 -0.55 10.20
C LEU A 334 -6.80 -0.82 10.60
N ALA A 335 -7.61 -1.37 9.70
CA ALA A 335 -8.98 -1.78 10.02
C ALA A 335 -9.02 -2.94 11.03
N PHE A 336 -8.09 -3.91 10.93
CA PHE A 336 -7.90 -4.95 11.94
C PHE A 336 -7.49 -4.34 13.28
N VAL A 337 -6.50 -3.45 13.29
CA VAL A 337 -6.03 -2.75 14.49
C VAL A 337 -7.19 -2.02 15.18
N PHE A 338 -7.96 -1.24 14.42
CA PHE A 338 -9.11 -0.50 14.95
C PHE A 338 -10.16 -1.45 15.53
N THR A 339 -10.55 -2.49 14.77
CA THR A 339 -11.54 -3.49 15.20
C THR A 339 -11.07 -4.24 16.45
N PHE A 340 -9.79 -4.56 16.56
CA PHE A 340 -9.22 -5.23 17.71
C PHE A 340 -9.32 -4.37 18.98
N VAL A 341 -9.00 -3.08 18.87
CA VAL A 341 -9.17 -2.10 19.96
C VAL A 341 -10.65 -1.99 20.37
N GLU A 342 -11.58 -1.94 19.42
CA GLU A 342 -13.01 -1.91 19.72
C GLU A 342 -13.50 -3.20 20.39
N CYS A 343 -12.99 -4.37 19.98
CA CYS A 343 -13.31 -5.65 20.61
C CYS A 343 -12.81 -5.71 22.06
N LEU A 344 -11.59 -5.22 22.33
CA LEU A 344 -11.03 -5.14 23.69
C LEU A 344 -11.88 -4.26 24.63
N ARG A 345 -12.59 -3.28 24.05
CA ARG A 345 -13.52 -2.37 24.75
C ARG A 345 -14.94 -2.91 24.84
N GLY A 346 -15.20 -4.09 24.28
CA GLY A 346 -16.53 -4.71 24.28
C GLY A 346 -17.54 -3.98 23.37
N GLN A 347 -17.05 -3.21 22.39
CA GLN A 347 -17.88 -2.36 21.52
C GLN A 347 -18.33 -3.03 20.22
N MET A 348 -17.89 -4.27 19.98
CA MET A 348 -18.19 -5.02 18.76
C MET A 348 -19.11 -6.21 19.01
N GLN A 349 -20.12 -6.36 18.17
CA GLN A 349 -20.86 -7.59 17.94
C GLN A 349 -20.06 -8.46 16.97
N PHE A 350 -20.08 -9.78 17.17
CA PHE A 350 -19.38 -10.75 16.32
C PHE A 350 -17.88 -10.44 16.10
N GLY A 351 -17.24 -9.76 17.05
CA GLY A 351 -15.88 -9.23 16.90
C GLY A 351 -14.84 -10.28 16.49
N LEU A 352 -14.95 -11.52 17.00
CA LEU A 352 -14.07 -12.63 16.61
C LEU A 352 -14.16 -12.94 15.11
N GLY A 353 -15.38 -13.03 14.56
CA GLY A 353 -15.58 -13.34 13.14
C GLY A 353 -15.06 -12.21 12.23
N VAL A 354 -15.30 -10.95 12.62
CA VAL A 354 -14.80 -9.78 11.88
C VAL A 354 -13.27 -9.74 11.89
N LEU A 355 -12.64 -10.01 13.04
CA LEU A 355 -11.18 -10.08 13.15
C LEU A 355 -10.60 -11.22 12.30
N THR A 356 -11.24 -12.39 12.30
CA THR A 356 -10.84 -13.51 11.45
C THR A 356 -10.91 -13.15 9.97
N LEU A 357 -12.00 -12.52 9.52
CA LEU A 357 -12.15 -12.08 8.12
C LEU A 357 -11.09 -11.04 7.74
N LEU A 358 -10.89 -10.02 8.57
CA LEU A 358 -9.85 -9.00 8.36
C LEU A 358 -8.45 -9.62 8.35
N PHE A 359 -8.19 -10.64 9.17
CA PHE A 359 -6.91 -11.33 9.20
C PHE A 359 -6.66 -12.13 7.93
N VAL A 360 -7.65 -12.91 7.47
CA VAL A 360 -7.56 -13.67 6.21
C VAL A 360 -7.31 -12.71 5.04
N ALA A 361 -8.03 -11.59 4.99
CA ALA A 361 -7.83 -10.56 3.97
C ALA A 361 -6.42 -9.94 4.04
N ASN A 362 -5.94 -9.62 5.23
CA ASN A 362 -4.59 -9.08 5.41
C ASN A 362 -3.52 -10.07 4.97
N PHE A 363 -3.61 -11.32 5.42
CA PHE A 363 -2.60 -12.33 5.13
C PHE A 363 -2.62 -12.69 3.65
N GLY A 364 -3.81 -12.96 3.08
CA GLY A 364 -3.96 -13.22 1.65
C GLY A 364 -3.73 -12.00 0.74
N GLY A 365 -3.77 -10.78 1.30
CA GLY A 365 -3.48 -9.55 0.58
C GLY A 365 -1.99 -9.17 0.58
N LYS A 366 -1.29 -9.48 1.67
CA LYS A 366 0.17 -9.35 1.78
C LYS A 366 0.70 -10.30 2.85
N ALA A 367 1.63 -11.17 2.45
CA ALA A 367 2.19 -12.21 3.31
C ALA A 367 2.75 -11.69 4.65
N SER A 368 3.31 -10.47 4.67
CA SER A 368 3.90 -9.87 5.87
C SER A 368 2.89 -9.49 6.95
N ASN A 369 1.64 -9.15 6.59
CA ASN A 369 0.68 -8.58 7.54
C ASN A 369 0.18 -9.63 8.54
N GLY A 370 -0.02 -10.88 8.10
CA GLY A 370 -0.54 -11.97 8.94
C GLY A 370 0.32 -12.25 10.18
N PRO A 371 1.61 -12.60 10.02
CA PRO A 371 2.51 -12.86 11.16
C PRO A 371 2.61 -11.68 12.15
N ILE A 372 2.59 -10.44 11.65
CA ILE A 372 2.69 -9.22 12.47
C ILE A 372 1.44 -9.03 13.33
N LEU A 373 0.25 -9.17 12.74
CA LEU A 373 -1.02 -9.08 13.46
C LEU A 373 -1.16 -10.21 14.49
N LEU A 374 -0.84 -11.44 14.11
CA LEU A 374 -0.90 -12.60 15.00
C LEU A 374 0.02 -12.42 16.20
N SER A 375 1.26 -11.96 15.97
CA SER A 375 2.24 -11.69 17.04
C SER A 375 1.74 -10.65 18.04
N GLY A 376 1.10 -9.59 17.54
CA GLY A 376 0.43 -8.59 18.39
C GLY A 376 -0.62 -9.23 19.31
N VAL A 377 -1.53 -10.02 18.75
CA VAL A 377 -2.61 -10.66 19.53
C VAL A 377 -2.04 -11.66 20.53
N LEU A 378 -1.06 -12.47 20.14
CA LEU A 378 -0.42 -13.46 21.01
C LEU A 378 0.32 -12.80 22.18
N LEU A 379 1.08 -11.72 21.94
CA LEU A 379 1.74 -11.01 23.05
C LEU A 379 0.71 -10.40 24.00
N CYS A 380 -0.36 -9.80 23.47
CA CYS A 380 -1.45 -9.27 24.28
C CYS A 380 -2.11 -10.37 25.14
N ALA A 381 -2.38 -11.54 24.56
CA ALA A 381 -2.93 -12.70 25.26
C ALA A 381 -2.00 -13.20 26.36
N LEU A 382 -0.71 -13.36 26.05
CA LEU A 382 0.33 -13.80 26.99
C LEU A 382 0.43 -12.85 28.19
N ILE A 383 0.53 -11.55 27.94
CA ILE A 383 0.62 -10.55 29.02
C ILE A 383 -0.67 -10.48 29.83
N ASN A 384 -1.84 -10.60 29.19
CA ASN A 384 -3.10 -10.64 29.91
C ASN A 384 -3.19 -11.87 30.82
N PHE A 385 -2.70 -13.03 30.38
CA PHE A 385 -2.66 -14.25 31.18
C PHE A 385 -1.69 -14.13 32.36
N LEU A 386 -0.44 -13.71 32.12
CA LEU A 386 0.60 -13.69 33.14
C LEU A 386 0.41 -12.55 34.16
N PHE A 387 0.09 -11.34 33.69
CA PHE A 387 0.19 -10.11 34.50
C PHE A 387 -1.14 -9.42 34.76
N LEU A 388 -2.01 -9.25 33.74
CA LEU A 388 -3.25 -8.48 33.92
C LEU A 388 -4.36 -9.29 34.60
N ARG A 389 -4.39 -10.61 34.36
CA ARG A 389 -5.35 -11.60 34.89
C ARG A 389 -6.82 -11.17 34.76
N ASN A 390 -7.17 -10.41 33.72
CA ASN A 390 -8.54 -9.96 33.48
C ASN A 390 -9.36 -11.07 32.82
N ARG A 391 -10.30 -11.66 33.58
CA ARG A 391 -11.14 -12.80 33.14
C ARG A 391 -12.02 -12.49 31.93
N SER A 392 -12.55 -11.27 31.81
CA SER A 392 -13.42 -10.88 30.70
C SER A 392 -12.64 -10.88 29.37
N ARG A 393 -11.43 -10.31 29.39
CA ARG A 393 -10.56 -10.23 28.21
C ARG A 393 -9.89 -11.56 27.88
N TYR A 394 -9.66 -12.41 28.88
CA TYR A 394 -8.98 -13.70 28.72
C TYR A 394 -9.66 -14.59 27.67
N ARG A 395 -11.00 -14.74 27.75
CA ARG A 395 -11.75 -15.54 26.77
C ARG A 395 -11.63 -14.99 25.35
N PHE A 396 -11.83 -13.69 25.19
CA PHE A 396 -11.73 -13.03 23.89
C PHE A 396 -10.34 -13.19 23.26
N LEU A 397 -9.27 -12.94 24.04
CA LEU A 397 -7.90 -13.03 23.55
C LEU A 397 -7.53 -14.46 23.16
N ASN A 398 -7.87 -15.46 23.96
CA ASN A 398 -7.58 -16.86 23.64
C ASN A 398 -8.33 -17.35 22.40
N TRP A 399 -9.62 -17.04 22.28
CA TRP A 399 -10.39 -17.40 21.09
C TRP A 399 -9.90 -16.66 19.84
N SER A 400 -9.51 -15.39 19.99
CA SER A 400 -8.87 -14.64 18.90
C SER A 400 -7.57 -15.33 18.49
N SER A 401 -6.67 -15.62 19.43
CA SER A 401 -5.42 -16.32 19.14
C SER A 401 -5.66 -17.67 18.45
N PHE A 402 -6.58 -18.49 18.95
CA PHE A 402 -6.92 -19.77 18.35
C PHE A 402 -7.41 -19.62 16.91
N LEU A 403 -8.42 -18.77 16.68
CA LEU A 403 -8.99 -18.57 15.34
C LEU A 403 -7.97 -18.01 14.36
N LEU A 404 -7.11 -17.08 14.80
CA LEU A 404 -6.08 -16.50 13.94
C LEU A 404 -4.97 -17.51 13.62
N ILE A 405 -4.58 -18.39 14.56
CA ILE A 405 -3.65 -19.50 14.28
C ILE A 405 -4.24 -20.45 13.25
N ILE A 406 -5.49 -20.90 13.44
CA ILE A 406 -6.18 -21.76 12.47
C ILE A 406 -6.28 -21.07 11.11
N SER A 407 -6.64 -19.78 11.08
CA SER A 407 -6.72 -19.00 9.85
C SER A 407 -5.35 -18.89 9.16
N SER A 408 -4.26 -18.70 9.91
CA SER A 408 -2.90 -18.70 9.35
C SER A 408 -2.58 -20.02 8.68
N ILE A 409 -2.91 -21.15 9.32
CA ILE A 409 -2.71 -22.49 8.75
C ILE A 409 -3.52 -22.63 7.47
N VAL A 410 -4.82 -22.31 7.51
CA VAL A 410 -5.70 -22.42 6.33
C VAL A 410 -5.21 -21.54 5.18
N VAL A 411 -4.90 -20.27 5.44
CA VAL A 411 -4.36 -19.35 4.41
C VAL A 411 -3.04 -19.87 3.86
N TYR A 412 -2.14 -20.37 4.71
CA TYR A 412 -0.89 -20.97 4.26
C TYR A 412 -1.11 -22.19 3.37
N LEU A 413 -2.00 -23.10 3.76
CA LEU A 413 -2.31 -24.29 2.97
C LEU A 413 -2.94 -23.93 1.61
N LEU A 414 -3.82 -22.93 1.57
CA LEU A 414 -4.54 -22.55 0.35
C LEU A 414 -3.74 -21.64 -0.58
N LEU A 415 -2.89 -20.75 -0.04
CA LEU A 415 -2.25 -19.68 -0.83
C LEU A 415 -0.74 -19.84 -0.99
N TYR A 416 -0.07 -20.50 -0.06
CA TYR A 416 1.41 -20.52 -0.03
C TYR A 416 2.01 -21.93 -0.12
N LYS A 417 1.25 -22.98 0.23
CA LYS A 417 1.74 -24.37 0.23
C LYS A 417 1.75 -25.00 -1.17
N SER A 418 0.95 -24.51 -2.12
CA SER A 418 0.95 -24.98 -3.51
C SER A 418 2.27 -24.59 -4.18
N GLN A 419 3.34 -25.35 -3.93
CA GLN A 419 4.68 -24.90 -4.26
C GLN A 419 4.86 -24.60 -5.74
N SER A 420 5.44 -23.43 -5.95
CA SER A 420 5.99 -22.82 -7.15
C SER A 420 6.94 -23.76 -7.89
N ILE A 421 6.50 -24.24 -9.06
CA ILE A 421 7.40 -24.72 -10.12
C ILE A 421 8.12 -23.52 -10.79
N ILE A 422 7.65 -22.29 -10.52
CA ILE A 422 8.39 -21.03 -10.65
C ILE A 422 9.37 -20.90 -9.47
N GLY A 423 10.22 -21.90 -9.31
CA GLY A 423 11.60 -21.56 -9.36
C GLY A 423 12.17 -20.55 -8.36
N ASP A 424 12.20 -20.94 -7.10
CA ASP A 424 13.43 -21.10 -6.32
C ASP A 424 12.99 -21.68 -4.97
N SER A 425 13.91 -22.34 -4.31
CA SER A 425 14.07 -22.45 -2.86
C SER A 425 13.95 -21.14 -2.05
N ASN A 426 13.28 -20.09 -2.56
CA ASN A 426 13.08 -18.76 -1.94
C ASN A 426 11.70 -18.60 -1.29
N ILE A 427 11.26 -19.62 -0.57
CA ILE A 427 10.40 -19.37 0.59
C ILE A 427 11.14 -18.40 1.49
N LEU A 428 10.41 -17.55 2.20
CA LEU A 428 10.93 -16.80 3.35
C LEU A 428 11.82 -17.74 4.20
N ARG A 429 13.14 -17.65 4.07
CA ARG A 429 14.07 -18.62 4.62
C ARG A 429 14.66 -18.09 5.91
N ILE A 430 15.01 -18.98 6.83
CA ILE A 430 15.74 -18.57 8.03
C ILE A 430 17.16 -18.23 7.59
N ASP A 431 17.46 -16.95 7.50
CA ASP A 431 18.75 -16.39 7.06
C ASP A 431 19.01 -15.15 7.92
N ILE A 432 19.64 -15.39 9.08
CA ILE A 432 19.76 -14.38 10.12
C ILE A 432 20.58 -13.20 9.60
N ALA A 433 20.01 -12.01 9.72
CA ALA A 433 20.61 -10.74 9.34
C ALA A 433 20.96 -10.64 7.84
N SER A 434 20.23 -11.34 6.97
CA SER A 434 20.40 -11.27 5.51
C SER A 434 20.17 -9.86 4.96
N VAL A 435 19.25 -9.10 5.57
CA VAL A 435 18.95 -7.69 5.26
C VAL A 435 20.21 -6.84 5.09
N ALA A 436 21.23 -7.07 5.93
CA ALA A 436 22.49 -6.36 5.83
C ALA A 436 23.19 -6.63 4.50
N SER A 437 23.21 -7.87 4.03
CA SER A 437 23.74 -8.21 2.70
C SER A 437 22.82 -7.77 1.57
N ASP A 438 21.51 -7.92 1.73
CA ASP A 438 20.53 -7.62 0.68
C ASP A 438 20.44 -6.12 0.39
N LEU A 439 20.67 -5.27 1.40
CA LEU A 439 20.82 -3.82 1.24
C LEU A 439 22.29 -3.37 0.98
N GLY A 440 23.20 -4.31 0.75
CA GLY A 440 24.61 -4.04 0.48
C GLY A 440 25.38 -3.36 1.62
N ALA A 441 24.87 -3.40 2.85
CA ALA A 441 25.55 -2.90 4.05
C ALA A 441 26.65 -3.86 4.54
N ALA A 442 26.53 -5.14 4.23
CA ALA A 442 27.54 -6.18 4.43
C ALA A 442 27.75 -6.97 3.14
N ARG A 443 28.90 -7.63 2.98
CA ARG A 443 29.08 -8.59 1.86
C ARG A 443 28.34 -9.89 2.21
N GLN A 444 27.91 -10.63 1.19
CA GLN A 444 27.22 -11.91 1.40
C GLN A 444 28.07 -12.92 2.20
N ASN A 445 29.39 -12.87 2.02
CA ASN A 445 30.37 -13.71 2.73
C ASN A 445 30.89 -13.08 4.04
N SER A 446 30.32 -11.97 4.52
CA SER A 446 30.71 -11.37 5.79
C SER A 446 30.35 -12.28 6.98
N LEU A 447 31.14 -12.20 8.05
CA LEU A 447 30.88 -12.88 9.32
C LEU A 447 29.48 -12.53 9.86
N LEU A 448 28.81 -13.50 10.48
CA LEU A 448 27.45 -13.32 11.04
C LEU A 448 27.38 -12.13 12.00
N ILE A 449 28.39 -11.93 12.85
CA ILE A 449 28.42 -10.80 13.79
C ILE A 449 28.39 -9.45 13.07
N THR A 450 29.09 -9.32 11.93
CA THR A 450 29.06 -8.12 11.09
C THR A 450 27.67 -7.91 10.50
N LYS A 451 27.05 -8.97 9.96
CA LYS A 451 25.69 -8.90 9.41
C LYS A 451 24.68 -8.49 10.49
N VAL A 452 24.79 -9.06 11.70
CA VAL A 452 23.92 -8.72 12.84
C VAL A 452 24.11 -7.26 13.26
N LEU A 453 25.34 -6.77 13.43
CA LEU A 453 25.59 -5.37 13.78
C LEU A 453 25.08 -4.39 12.71
N MET A 454 25.24 -4.72 11.44
CA MET A 454 24.72 -3.93 10.32
C MET A 454 23.19 -3.95 10.29
N THR A 455 22.56 -5.11 10.51
CA THR A 455 21.10 -5.24 10.57
C THR A 455 20.52 -4.45 11.74
N MET A 456 21.15 -4.52 12.92
CA MET A 456 20.76 -3.70 14.08
C MET A 456 20.88 -2.20 13.78
N SER A 457 21.90 -1.79 13.04
CA SER A 457 22.09 -0.40 12.60
C SER A 457 20.99 0.02 11.62
N ILE A 458 20.68 -0.82 10.62
CA ILE A 458 19.59 -0.60 9.65
C ILE A 458 18.25 -0.44 10.38
N ILE A 459 17.94 -1.34 11.31
CA ILE A 459 16.70 -1.29 12.10
C ILE A 459 16.65 -0.01 12.93
N ALA A 460 17.72 0.33 13.66
CA ALA A 460 17.77 1.54 14.48
C ALA A 460 17.53 2.82 13.64
N ILE A 461 18.06 2.85 12.41
CA ILE A 461 17.86 3.94 11.46
C ILE A 461 16.42 3.98 10.93
N CYS A 462 15.81 2.82 10.66
CA CYS A 462 14.46 2.71 10.08
C CYS A 462 13.34 2.92 11.09
N SER A 463 13.60 2.61 12.37
CA SER A 463 12.60 2.51 13.40
C SER A 463 12.64 3.59 14.53
N PRO A 464 13.13 4.85 14.33
CA PRO A 464 13.16 5.84 15.41
C PRO A 464 11.78 6.17 15.96
N ILE A 465 10.73 6.00 15.18
CA ILE A 465 9.33 6.20 15.61
C ILE A 465 8.92 5.29 16.77
N PHE A 466 9.50 4.09 16.90
CA PHE A 466 9.24 3.22 18.05
C PHE A 466 9.82 3.78 19.36
N LEU A 467 10.89 4.59 19.29
CA LEU A 467 11.46 5.25 20.47
C LEU A 467 10.51 6.28 21.07
N ILE A 468 9.74 6.98 20.22
CA ILE A 468 8.67 7.91 20.66
C ILE A 468 7.68 7.18 21.56
N SER A 469 7.34 5.94 21.19
CA SER A 469 6.36 5.09 21.87
C SER A 469 6.88 4.44 23.16
N SER A 470 8.19 4.44 23.41
CA SER A 470 8.82 3.66 24.49
C SER A 470 8.33 3.96 25.92
N PRO A 471 7.95 5.19 26.33
CA PRO A 471 7.55 5.45 27.72
C PRO A 471 6.16 4.95 28.07
N LEU A 472 5.33 4.63 27.07
CA LEU A 472 4.08 3.91 27.29
C LEU A 472 4.32 2.55 27.96
N LEU A 473 5.46 1.92 27.69
CA LEU A 473 5.83 0.62 28.30
C LEU A 473 6.38 0.80 29.72
N LEU A 474 6.92 1.99 30.02
CA LEU A 474 7.56 2.29 31.30
C LEU A 474 6.59 2.89 32.34
N SER A 475 5.47 3.47 31.89
CA SER A 475 4.47 4.08 32.78
C SER A 475 3.62 3.04 33.52
N ARG A 476 3.43 3.24 34.83
CA ARG A 476 2.62 2.34 35.69
C ARG A 476 1.14 2.29 35.28
N SER A 477 0.56 3.41 34.81
CA SER A 477 -0.83 3.46 34.37
C SER A 477 -1.02 2.69 33.06
N SER A 478 -0.06 2.84 32.15
CA SER A 478 -0.05 2.24 30.81
C SER A 478 0.17 0.74 30.84
N ARG A 479 0.88 0.19 31.83
CA ARG A 479 1.04 -1.27 32.04
C ARG A 479 -0.27 -2.04 32.22
N LYS A 480 -1.40 -1.36 32.44
CA LYS A 480 -2.72 -2.01 32.56
C LYS A 480 -3.53 -2.00 31.25
N GLN A 481 -3.02 -1.36 30.20
CA GLN A 481 -3.72 -1.21 28.91
C GLN A 481 -3.30 -2.35 27.95
N PRO A 482 -4.18 -3.31 27.65
CA PRO A 482 -3.88 -4.44 26.75
C PRO A 482 -3.52 -3.99 25.34
N GLU A 483 -4.07 -2.87 24.87
CA GLU A 483 -3.83 -2.30 23.55
C GLU A 483 -2.33 -2.04 23.32
N LEU A 484 -1.62 -1.58 24.35
CA LEU A 484 -0.19 -1.30 24.28
C LEU A 484 0.67 -2.55 24.09
N TYR A 485 0.26 -3.67 24.68
CA TYR A 485 0.94 -4.95 24.49
C TYR A 485 0.70 -5.54 23.11
N PHE A 486 -0.48 -5.30 22.53
CA PHE A 486 -0.74 -5.61 21.14
C PHE A 486 0.19 -4.84 20.19
N PHE A 487 0.31 -3.53 20.37
CA PHE A 487 1.23 -2.71 19.58
C PHE A 487 2.71 -3.06 19.81
N LEU A 488 3.07 -3.44 21.04
CA LEU A 488 4.41 -3.93 21.34
C LEU A 488 4.71 -5.22 20.57
N GLY A 489 3.75 -6.14 20.48
CA GLY A 489 3.92 -7.39 19.76
C GLY A 489 4.09 -7.17 18.26
N ILE A 490 3.34 -6.24 17.68
CA ILE A 490 3.52 -5.77 16.29
C ILE A 490 4.94 -5.20 16.08
N SER A 491 5.38 -4.32 16.97
CA SER A 491 6.69 -3.65 16.84
C SER A 491 7.86 -4.62 16.98
N LEU A 492 7.81 -5.49 18.00
CA LEU A 492 8.86 -6.49 18.24
C LEU A 492 8.92 -7.53 17.12
N SER A 493 7.77 -8.04 16.66
CA SER A 493 7.74 -8.98 15.53
C SER A 493 8.24 -8.35 14.24
N GLY A 494 7.88 -7.09 13.93
CA GLY A 494 8.43 -6.38 12.77
C GLY A 494 9.96 -6.34 12.77
N ILE A 495 10.57 -6.07 13.93
CA ILE A 495 12.03 -6.05 14.11
C ILE A 495 12.64 -7.47 14.05
N LEU A 496 12.03 -8.43 14.74
CA LEU A 496 12.55 -9.79 14.85
C LEU A 496 12.44 -10.56 13.54
N LEU A 497 11.28 -10.52 12.87
CA LEU A 497 11.06 -11.25 11.62
C LEU A 497 11.93 -10.69 10.49
N THR A 498 12.12 -9.37 10.43
CA THR A 498 13.08 -8.74 9.51
C THR A 498 14.53 -9.18 9.80
N SER A 499 14.87 -9.45 11.06
CA SER A 499 16.23 -9.89 11.44
C SER A 499 16.48 -11.39 11.25
N ILE A 500 15.44 -12.23 11.31
CA ILE A 500 15.56 -13.70 11.33
C ILE A 500 15.43 -14.29 9.93
N PHE A 501 14.55 -13.71 9.14
CA PHE A 501 14.24 -14.21 7.81
C PHE A 501 15.01 -13.45 6.75
N GLY A 502 15.29 -14.14 5.65
CA GLY A 502 15.80 -13.55 4.43
C GLY A 502 14.97 -13.94 3.22
N HIS A 503 14.91 -13.03 2.26
CA HIS A 503 14.29 -13.26 0.98
C HIS A 503 15.04 -12.48 -0.10
N SER A 504 15.10 -13.05 -1.30
CA SER A 504 15.68 -12.35 -2.44
C SER A 504 15.05 -10.95 -2.64
N GLY A 505 15.88 -9.93 -2.87
CA GLY A 505 15.42 -8.54 -3.01
C GLY A 505 15.00 -7.85 -1.70
N ALA A 506 15.48 -8.31 -0.54
CA ALA A 506 15.20 -7.73 0.78
C ALA A 506 13.71 -7.68 1.16
N SER A 507 12.90 -8.64 0.70
CA SER A 507 11.45 -8.64 0.92
C SER A 507 11.06 -8.87 2.38
N GLU A 508 11.96 -9.39 3.22
CA GLU A 508 11.75 -9.46 4.68
C GLU A 508 11.52 -8.07 5.32
N LEU A 509 11.94 -6.97 4.68
CA LEU A 509 11.67 -5.60 5.13
C LEU A 509 10.16 -5.27 5.20
N TYR A 510 9.31 -6.00 4.47
CA TYR A 510 7.86 -5.82 4.55
C TYR A 510 7.30 -6.12 5.95
N PHE A 511 7.96 -6.95 6.75
CA PHE A 511 7.57 -7.16 8.16
C PHE A 511 7.75 -5.88 8.98
N LEU A 512 8.90 -5.21 8.84
CA LEU A 512 9.14 -3.92 9.47
C LEU A 512 8.18 -2.85 8.92
N LEU A 513 7.94 -2.83 7.61
CA LEU A 513 7.02 -1.87 6.98
C LEU A 513 5.58 -2.01 7.50
N SER A 514 5.12 -3.24 7.71
CA SER A 514 3.81 -3.52 8.33
C SER A 514 3.73 -2.96 9.75
N ALA A 515 4.79 -3.12 10.54
CA ALA A 515 4.85 -2.53 11.89
C ALA A 515 4.92 -0.99 11.85
N LEU A 516 5.67 -0.42 10.91
CA LEU A 516 5.77 1.03 10.70
C LEU A 516 4.44 1.67 10.26
N ALA A 517 3.55 0.94 9.58
CA ALA A 517 2.20 1.43 9.26
C ALA A 517 1.34 1.69 10.50
N VAL A 518 1.56 0.93 11.57
CA VAL A 518 0.81 1.06 12.84
C VAL A 518 1.50 2.03 13.80
N ALA A 519 2.83 2.20 13.69
CA ALA A 519 3.64 3.00 14.61
C ALA A 519 3.15 4.44 14.85
N PRO A 520 2.67 5.21 13.85
CA PRO A 520 2.19 6.58 14.06
C PRO A 520 1.02 6.68 15.01
N VAL A 521 0.15 5.67 15.06
CA VAL A 521 -1.00 5.62 15.98
C VAL A 521 -0.52 5.69 17.43
N VAL A 522 0.47 4.87 17.75
CA VAL A 522 1.04 4.74 19.10
C VAL A 522 1.93 5.93 19.43
N ALA A 523 2.72 6.42 18.46
CA ALA A 523 3.55 7.59 18.63
C ALA A 523 2.70 8.84 18.94
N GLY A 524 1.59 9.06 18.21
CA GLY A 524 0.65 10.15 18.48
C GLY A 524 -0.06 10.03 19.83
N TYR A 525 -0.29 8.81 20.33
CA TYR A 525 -0.76 8.57 21.69
C TYR A 525 0.31 8.85 22.75
N ALA A 526 1.57 8.50 22.48
CA ALA A 526 2.68 8.65 23.41
C ALA A 526 3.06 10.12 23.65
N VAL A 527 3.09 10.94 22.58
CA VAL A 527 3.59 12.33 22.61
C VAL A 527 2.95 13.18 23.73
N PRO A 528 1.61 13.23 23.89
CA PRO A 528 1.00 14.00 24.96
C PRO A 528 1.43 13.62 26.37
N LEU A 529 1.74 12.34 26.63
CA LEU A 529 2.18 11.89 27.96
C LEU A 529 3.53 12.49 28.36
N TYR A 530 4.32 12.93 27.39
CA TYR A 530 5.54 13.71 27.66
C TYR A 530 5.23 15.18 28.00
N THR A 531 4.06 15.69 27.62
CA THR A 531 3.64 17.09 27.75
C THR A 531 2.65 17.34 28.90
N GLU A 532 1.82 16.38 29.29
CA GLU A 532 0.81 16.58 30.35
C GLU A 532 1.41 16.60 31.76
N ASN A 533 2.62 16.08 31.96
CA ASN A 533 3.34 16.16 33.24
C ASN A 533 4.01 17.53 33.48
N THR A 534 3.68 18.57 32.69
CA THR A 534 4.33 19.88 32.71
C THR A 534 3.34 21.04 32.80
N ASN A 535 2.64 21.16 33.94
CA ASN A 535 1.75 22.32 34.18
C ASN A 535 2.49 23.68 34.32
N ASN A 536 3.83 23.71 34.40
CA ASN A 536 4.63 24.92 34.62
C ASN A 536 5.72 25.18 33.56
N LEU A 537 5.53 24.75 32.32
CA LEU A 537 6.49 25.06 31.26
C LEU A 537 6.13 26.38 30.58
N HIS A 538 6.60 27.50 31.13
CA HIS A 538 6.86 28.67 30.30
C HIS A 538 7.73 28.23 29.13
N LEU A 539 7.27 28.44 27.89
CA LEU A 539 8.01 28.13 26.66
C LEU A 539 9.37 28.84 26.73
N ASN A 540 10.38 28.12 27.20
CA ASN A 540 11.66 28.71 27.55
C ASN A 540 12.42 29.05 26.26
N LYS A 541 13.20 30.14 26.25
CA LYS A 541 14.04 30.57 25.09
C LYS A 541 14.94 29.44 24.53
N LYS A 542 15.21 28.41 25.35
CA LYS A 542 15.95 27.19 25.00
C LYS A 542 15.21 26.23 24.06
N LEU A 543 13.88 26.18 24.10
CA LEU A 543 13.07 25.36 23.18
C LEU A 543 13.05 25.99 21.78
N TYR A 544 13.00 27.32 21.71
CA TYR A 544 13.21 28.09 20.48
C TYR A 544 14.64 27.90 19.92
N LEU A 545 15.66 27.82 20.79
CA LEU A 545 17.02 27.51 20.36
C LEU A 545 17.14 26.08 19.79
N VAL A 546 16.49 25.09 20.40
CA VAL A 546 16.44 23.73 19.85
C VAL A 546 15.75 23.74 18.49
N PHE A 547 14.59 24.40 18.37
CA PHE A 547 13.87 24.56 17.10
C PHE A 547 14.72 25.26 16.03
N ALA A 548 15.44 26.32 16.41
CA ALA A 548 16.34 27.06 15.52
C ALA A 548 17.53 26.21 15.09
N VAL A 549 18.19 25.50 16.01
CA VAL A 549 19.33 24.61 15.71
C VAL A 549 18.87 23.43 14.84
N THR A 550 17.69 22.87 15.08
CA THR A 550 17.14 21.80 14.23
C THR A 550 16.72 22.32 12.85
N SER A 551 16.20 23.55 12.77
CA SER A 551 15.87 24.20 11.49
C SER A 551 17.15 24.52 10.70
N ILE A 552 18.19 25.00 11.36
CA ILE A 552 19.52 25.22 10.76
C ILE A 552 20.14 23.89 10.32
N TYR A 553 20.07 22.84 11.14
CA TYR A 553 20.53 21.50 10.75
C TYR A 553 19.78 20.96 9.53
N THR A 554 18.46 21.17 9.47
CA THR A 554 17.61 20.83 8.32
C THR A 554 18.02 21.58 7.06
N ILE A 555 18.26 22.89 7.18
CA ILE A 555 18.71 23.74 6.09
C ILE A 555 20.11 23.29 5.62
N CYS A 556 21.06 23.09 6.54
CA CYS A 556 22.41 22.65 6.23
C CYS A 556 22.46 21.26 5.58
N THR A 557 21.69 20.29 6.08
CA THR A 557 21.61 18.95 5.47
C THR A 557 20.99 18.98 4.08
N PHE A 558 19.96 19.80 3.86
CA PHE A 558 19.37 20.04 2.54
C PHE A 558 20.37 20.68 1.56
N PHE A 559 21.12 21.69 2.01
CA PHE A 559 22.16 22.33 1.18
C PHE A 559 23.35 21.41 0.89
N LEU A 560 23.78 20.61 1.87
CA LEU A 560 24.83 19.60 1.67
C LEU A 560 24.37 18.51 0.68
N TRP A 561 23.14 18.02 0.81
CA TRP A 561 22.57 17.07 -0.16
C TRP A 561 22.56 17.64 -1.58
N LYS A 562 22.14 18.91 -1.74
CA LYS A 562 22.14 19.61 -3.03
C LYS A 562 23.55 19.82 -3.61
N LEU A 563 24.56 20.02 -2.77
CA LEU A 563 25.95 20.16 -3.20
C LEU A 563 26.55 18.83 -3.70
N PHE A 564 26.24 17.71 -3.03
CA PHE A 564 26.74 16.38 -3.44
C PHE A 564 25.97 15.78 -4.63
N ALA A 565 24.67 16.08 -4.76
CA ALA A 565 23.83 15.55 -5.84
C ALA A 565 24.12 16.15 -7.21
N LYS A 566 24.84 17.29 -7.30
CA LYS A 566 24.93 18.06 -8.54
C LYS A 566 26.06 17.61 -9.50
N ASN A 567 26.93 16.66 -9.12
CA ASN A 567 28.17 16.44 -9.87
C ASN A 567 28.74 14.99 -9.87
N THR A 568 27.93 13.95 -9.65
CA THR A 568 28.49 12.58 -9.51
C THR A 568 27.68 11.50 -10.23
N ASN A 569 28.37 10.46 -10.71
CA ASN A 569 27.76 9.30 -11.38
C ASN A 569 26.88 8.50 -10.40
N ALA A 570 25.93 7.69 -10.90
CA ALA A 570 24.94 6.97 -10.07
C ALA A 570 25.56 6.13 -8.92
N GLN A 571 26.74 5.56 -9.15
CA GLN A 571 27.48 4.75 -8.18
C GLN A 571 28.11 5.61 -7.05
N GLU A 572 28.54 6.84 -7.37
CA GLU A 572 29.08 7.80 -6.41
C GLU A 572 27.97 8.48 -5.58
N THR A 573 26.76 8.65 -6.14
CA THR A 573 25.57 9.07 -5.38
C THR A 573 25.20 8.05 -4.30
N TYR A 574 25.37 6.76 -4.58
CA TYR A 574 25.20 5.68 -3.60
C TYR A 574 26.24 5.74 -2.46
N TYR A 575 27.51 6.04 -2.77
CA TYR A 575 28.54 6.23 -1.74
C TYR A 575 28.38 7.54 -0.96
N ALA A 576 27.98 8.63 -1.61
CA ALA A 576 27.66 9.91 -0.96
C ALA A 576 26.45 9.78 -0.03
N GLN A 577 25.44 8.97 -0.39
CA GLN A 577 24.40 8.54 0.54
C GLN A 577 25.01 7.78 1.72
N LYS A 578 25.85 6.75 1.53
CA LYS A 578 26.46 6.03 2.67
C LYS A 578 27.35 6.90 3.58
N ILE A 579 28.09 7.84 3.02
CA ILE A 579 28.88 8.83 3.78
C ILE A 579 27.94 9.79 4.52
N GLY A 580 26.83 10.20 3.90
CA GLY A 580 25.76 10.96 4.55
C GLY A 580 25.09 10.19 5.69
N VAL A 581 24.87 8.88 5.56
CA VAL A 581 24.39 7.99 6.65
C VAL A 581 25.39 8.05 7.78
N ALA A 582 26.67 7.77 7.49
CA ALA A 582 27.73 7.69 8.47
C ALA A 582 27.90 9.02 9.19
N PHE A 583 27.89 10.15 8.47
CA PHE A 583 27.99 11.50 9.06
C PHE A 583 26.77 11.86 9.89
N SER A 584 25.55 11.55 9.43
CA SER A 584 24.32 11.80 10.20
C SER A 584 24.26 10.95 11.47
N VAL A 585 24.67 9.69 11.38
CA VAL A 585 24.80 8.77 12.51
C VAL A 585 25.89 9.24 13.48
N ILE A 586 27.04 9.70 12.99
CA ILE A 586 28.12 10.28 13.80
C ILE A 586 27.65 11.57 14.48
N VAL A 587 26.92 12.45 13.81
CA VAL A 587 26.36 13.67 14.41
C VAL A 587 25.29 13.32 15.47
N ILE A 588 24.44 12.33 15.20
CA ILE A 588 23.41 11.88 16.15
C ILE A 588 24.03 11.13 17.34
N LEU A 589 25.09 10.34 17.14
CA LEU A 589 25.74 9.56 18.19
C LEU A 589 26.80 10.33 18.97
N ILE A 590 27.38 11.40 18.42
CA ILE A 590 28.43 12.21 19.08
C ILE A 590 27.90 13.55 19.58
N PHE A 591 27.20 14.33 18.74
CA PHE A 591 26.81 15.69 19.13
C PHE A 591 25.57 15.72 20.04
N LEU A 592 24.59 14.84 19.85
CA LEU A 592 23.43 14.78 20.75
C LEU A 592 23.85 14.38 22.17
N PRO A 593 24.69 13.36 22.41
CA PRO A 593 25.17 13.06 23.75
C PRO A 593 26.05 14.16 24.35
N ILE A 594 26.88 14.86 23.59
CA ILE A 594 27.76 15.93 24.11
C ILE A 594 26.97 17.20 24.48
N ILE A 595 26.04 17.63 23.63
CA ILE A 595 25.12 18.74 23.93
C ILE A 595 24.25 18.36 25.14
N PHE A 596 23.80 17.11 25.22
CA PHE A 596 23.00 16.59 26.32
C PHE A 596 23.80 16.41 27.62
N PHE A 597 25.08 16.03 27.55
CA PHE A 597 25.99 15.88 28.68
C PHE A 597 26.32 17.24 29.31
N ARG A 598 26.59 18.27 28.50
CA ARG A 598 26.79 19.64 28.98
C ARG A 598 25.54 20.26 29.62
N VAL A 599 24.33 19.91 29.15
CA VAL A 599 23.06 20.34 29.77
C VAL A 599 22.71 19.51 31.03
N SER A 600 23.18 18.25 31.11
CA SER A 600 22.89 17.32 32.20
C SER A 600 23.71 17.59 33.48
N ILE A 601 24.98 17.98 33.35
CA ILE A 601 25.84 18.26 34.52
C ILE A 601 25.29 19.41 35.37
N LYS A 602 24.67 20.43 34.76
CA LYS A 602 24.16 21.61 35.48
C LYS A 602 22.75 21.44 36.08
N SER A 603 22.05 20.33 35.83
CA SER A 603 20.60 20.21 36.12
C SER A 603 20.18 18.89 36.78
N SER A 604 21.13 18.15 37.35
CA SER A 604 20.92 16.80 37.90
C SER A 604 19.94 16.76 39.10
N PHE A 605 19.73 17.87 39.81
CA PHE A 605 19.00 17.88 41.08
C PHE A 605 17.49 18.22 41.04
N ASN A 606 16.92 18.69 39.91
CA ASN A 606 15.51 19.11 39.86
C ASN A 606 14.60 18.26 38.95
N ARG A 607 13.38 17.96 39.43
CA ARG A 607 12.32 17.20 38.73
C ARG A 607 11.97 17.83 37.37
N ASP A 608 11.96 19.16 37.30
CA ASP A 608 11.69 19.93 36.08
C ASP A 608 12.75 19.74 34.99
N ALA A 609 14.01 19.57 35.39
CA ALA A 609 15.10 19.30 34.45
C ALA A 609 14.98 17.91 33.82
N LYS A 610 14.52 16.90 34.57
CA LYS A 610 14.30 15.54 34.04
C LYS A 610 13.17 15.51 33.01
N THR A 611 12.10 16.27 33.25
CA THR A 611 10.97 16.38 32.32
C THR A 611 11.34 17.20 31.09
N PHE A 612 12.04 18.33 31.25
CA PHE A 612 12.59 19.13 30.14
C PHE A 612 13.51 18.28 29.24
N ARG A 613 14.40 17.45 29.81
CA ARG A 613 15.28 16.52 29.07
C ARG A 613 14.52 15.45 28.29
N ARG A 614 13.31 15.07 28.71
CA ARG A 614 12.48 14.09 27.99
C ARG A 614 11.74 14.76 26.83
N LEU A 615 11.17 15.94 27.08
CA LEU A 615 10.48 16.72 26.07
C LEU A 615 11.43 17.19 24.95
N SER A 616 12.64 17.64 25.28
CA SER A 616 13.62 18.05 24.28
C SER A 616 14.04 16.89 23.36
N ARG A 617 14.23 15.68 23.90
CA ARG A 617 14.53 14.48 23.10
C ARG A 617 13.40 14.12 22.15
N LEU A 618 12.16 14.21 22.63
CA LEU A 618 10.98 13.95 21.81
C LEU A 618 10.86 14.96 20.66
N VAL A 619 10.99 16.25 20.95
CA VAL A 619 10.93 17.32 19.95
C VAL A 619 12.02 17.14 18.91
N ILE A 620 13.27 16.90 19.32
CA ILE A 620 14.38 16.65 18.39
C ILE A 620 14.08 15.46 17.51
N LEU A 621 13.63 14.34 18.09
CA LEU A 621 13.34 13.12 17.33
C LEU A 621 12.22 13.34 16.31
N MET A 622 11.13 14.00 16.71
CA MET A 622 10.03 14.34 15.79
C MET A 622 10.51 15.29 14.70
N THR A 623 11.28 16.33 15.05
CA THR A 623 11.81 17.26 14.05
C THR A 623 12.70 16.53 13.05
N VAL A 624 13.59 15.64 13.48
CA VAL A 624 14.42 14.84 12.56
C VAL A 624 13.56 14.00 11.61
N LEU A 625 12.59 13.25 12.14
CA LEU A 625 11.69 12.42 11.33
C LEU A 625 10.93 13.25 10.28
N LEU A 626 10.38 14.39 10.70
CA LEU A 626 9.60 15.28 9.83
C LEU A 626 10.48 15.96 8.79
N THR A 627 11.66 16.43 9.19
CA THR A 627 12.66 17.01 8.29
C THR A 627 13.05 16.02 7.20
N LEU A 628 13.36 14.78 7.55
CA LEU A 628 13.70 13.75 6.56
C LEU A 628 12.56 13.51 5.57
N GLY A 629 11.31 13.52 6.03
CA GLY A 629 10.18 13.37 5.12
C GLY A 629 9.94 14.57 4.22
N VAL A 630 10.14 15.78 4.71
CA VAL A 630 10.14 16.99 3.88
C VAL A 630 11.25 16.93 2.83
N ILE A 631 12.46 16.49 3.20
CA ILE A 631 13.56 16.30 2.25
C ILE A 631 13.17 15.29 1.16
N HIS A 632 12.61 14.13 1.52
CA HIS A 632 12.18 13.14 0.54
C HIS A 632 11.02 13.63 -0.33
N GLN A 633 10.13 14.45 0.22
CA GLN A 633 9.06 15.09 -0.55
C GLN A 633 9.61 16.12 -1.55
N CYS A 634 10.57 16.93 -1.14
CA CYS A 634 11.28 17.86 -2.02
C CYS A 634 12.06 17.12 -3.11
N ASP A 635 12.71 16.01 -2.77
CA ASP A 635 13.41 15.15 -3.71
C ASP A 635 12.43 14.55 -4.74
N ALA A 636 11.25 14.08 -4.33
CA ALA A 636 10.21 13.68 -5.26
C ALA A 636 9.79 14.80 -6.23
N VAL A 637 9.63 16.04 -5.72
CA VAL A 637 9.34 17.21 -6.57
C VAL A 637 10.48 17.49 -7.54
N ILE A 638 11.73 17.49 -7.07
CA ILE A 638 12.91 17.76 -7.89
C ILE A 638 13.01 16.71 -9.00
N ARG A 639 12.83 15.43 -8.68
CA ARG A 639 12.89 14.38 -9.69
C ARG A 639 11.73 14.45 -10.68
N PHE A 640 10.54 14.85 -10.24
CA PHE A 640 9.41 15.13 -11.14
C PHE A 640 9.71 16.31 -12.09
N VAL A 641 10.34 17.38 -11.60
CA VAL A 641 10.69 18.55 -12.44
C VAL A 641 11.86 18.22 -13.39
N ASN A 642 12.84 17.43 -12.92
CA ASN A 642 14.02 17.09 -13.70
C ASN A 642 13.83 15.90 -14.63
N SER A 643 12.80 15.06 -14.40
CA SER A 643 12.51 13.97 -15.33
C SER A 643 12.09 14.59 -16.66
N SER A 644 12.86 14.33 -17.70
CA SER A 644 12.46 14.63 -19.07
C SER A 644 11.12 13.94 -19.36
N ASN A 645 10.29 14.57 -20.17
CA ASN A 645 9.21 13.85 -20.82
C ASN A 645 9.86 12.73 -21.64
N LYS A 646 9.63 11.49 -21.23
CA LYS A 646 10.04 10.35 -22.04
C LYS A 646 9.24 10.40 -23.33
N ASP A 647 9.91 10.10 -24.44
CA ASP A 647 9.22 9.96 -25.72
C ASP A 647 8.16 8.85 -25.57
N PRO A 648 6.86 9.13 -25.76
CA PRO A 648 5.83 8.11 -25.63
C PRO A 648 5.98 6.98 -26.67
N ASN A 649 6.79 7.18 -27.72
CA ASN A 649 7.11 6.17 -28.72
C ASN A 649 8.39 5.38 -28.37
N ASP A 650 9.04 5.66 -27.23
CA ASP A 650 10.19 4.88 -26.78
C ASP A 650 9.75 3.47 -26.37
N SER A 651 10.19 2.48 -27.13
CA SER A 651 9.95 1.07 -26.89
C SER A 651 10.64 0.53 -25.63
N ASN A 652 11.53 1.30 -24.99
CA ASN A 652 12.12 0.95 -23.70
C ASN A 652 11.25 1.33 -22.49
N LEU A 653 10.04 1.84 -22.72
CA LEU A 653 9.10 2.16 -21.66
C LEU A 653 8.52 0.88 -21.04
N LEU A 654 8.68 0.69 -19.73
CA LEU A 654 8.06 -0.44 -18.99
C LEU A 654 6.52 -0.47 -19.10
N GLN A 655 5.91 0.69 -19.33
CA GLN A 655 4.47 0.85 -19.51
C GLN A 655 4.01 0.65 -20.96
N GLY A 656 4.95 0.34 -21.87
CA GLY A 656 4.74 0.23 -23.30
C GLY A 656 4.85 1.56 -24.04
N SER A 657 5.38 1.53 -25.26
CA SER A 657 5.27 2.64 -26.22
C SER A 657 3.84 2.76 -26.76
N THR A 658 3.53 3.86 -27.46
CA THR A 658 2.24 3.99 -28.14
C THR A 658 1.98 2.88 -29.16
N GLY A 659 2.99 2.44 -29.90
CA GLY A 659 2.87 1.37 -30.89
C GLY A 659 2.69 0.00 -30.24
N GLU A 660 3.45 -0.30 -29.18
CA GLU A 660 3.27 -1.55 -28.43
C GLU A 660 1.86 -1.62 -27.83
N LEU A 661 1.40 -0.54 -27.18
CA LEU A 661 0.06 -0.46 -26.60
C LEU A 661 -1.04 -0.59 -27.66
N ALA A 662 -0.86 0.00 -28.84
CA ALA A 662 -1.82 -0.13 -29.94
C ALA A 662 -1.92 -1.57 -30.44
N ALA A 663 -0.79 -2.26 -30.64
CA ALA A 663 -0.76 -3.65 -31.09
C ALA A 663 -1.39 -4.60 -30.06
N LEU A 664 -1.02 -4.45 -28.78
CA LEU A 664 -1.52 -5.30 -27.70
C LEU A 664 -3.00 -5.06 -27.40
N THR A 665 -3.47 -3.80 -27.51
CA THR A 665 -4.91 -3.48 -27.37
C THR A 665 -5.70 -4.07 -28.53
N TRP A 666 -5.21 -3.92 -29.77
CA TRP A 666 -5.83 -4.55 -30.94
C TRP A 666 -5.94 -6.07 -30.75
N LEU A 667 -4.88 -6.72 -30.27
CA LEU A 667 -4.89 -8.17 -29.99
C LEU A 667 -5.92 -8.53 -28.91
N ARG A 668 -6.05 -7.74 -27.83
CA ARG A 668 -7.09 -7.96 -26.80
C ARG A 668 -8.50 -7.92 -27.37
N GLU A 669 -8.75 -7.04 -28.33
CA GLU A 669 -10.08 -6.87 -28.96
C GLU A 669 -10.37 -7.94 -30.02
N ASN A 670 -9.34 -8.59 -30.57
CA ASN A 670 -9.45 -9.52 -31.71
C ASN A 670 -9.03 -10.98 -31.40
N SER A 671 -8.84 -11.33 -30.12
CA SER A 671 -8.52 -12.70 -29.66
C SER A 671 -9.53 -13.20 -28.62
N ASP A 672 -9.69 -14.52 -28.51
CA ASP A 672 -10.50 -15.11 -27.44
C ASP A 672 -9.81 -14.93 -26.09
N VAL A 673 -10.56 -14.72 -25.01
CA VAL A 673 -10.01 -14.56 -23.66
C VAL A 673 -9.10 -15.73 -23.26
N ASN A 674 -9.40 -16.94 -23.74
CA ASN A 674 -8.66 -18.15 -23.43
C ASN A 674 -7.52 -18.46 -24.41
N ASP A 675 -7.29 -17.62 -25.43
CA ASP A 675 -6.17 -17.80 -26.34
C ASP A 675 -4.83 -17.76 -25.57
N ILE A 676 -3.89 -18.61 -26.01
CA ILE A 676 -2.52 -18.65 -25.51
C ILE A 676 -1.62 -17.91 -26.50
N LEU A 677 -0.80 -17.00 -25.97
CA LEU A 677 0.13 -16.16 -26.73
C LEU A 677 1.58 -16.61 -26.50
N ALA A 678 2.44 -16.43 -27.52
CA ALA A 678 3.89 -16.44 -27.37
C ALA A 678 4.48 -15.04 -27.61
N THR A 679 5.67 -14.77 -27.08
CA THR A 679 6.40 -13.51 -27.28
C THR A 679 7.90 -13.75 -27.41
N ASN A 680 8.62 -12.83 -28.07
CA ASN A 680 10.08 -12.83 -28.10
C ASN A 680 10.74 -11.85 -27.10
N ARG A 681 9.95 -11.04 -26.38
CA ARG A 681 10.48 -10.07 -25.44
C ARG A 681 10.35 -10.52 -23.98
N PHE A 682 11.49 -10.66 -23.31
CA PHE A 682 11.58 -11.16 -21.93
C PHE A 682 12.34 -10.23 -20.99
N CYS A 683 13.35 -9.53 -21.50
CA CYS A 683 14.23 -8.69 -20.70
C CYS A 683 13.64 -7.30 -20.50
N ILE A 684 13.75 -6.74 -19.29
CA ILE A 684 13.55 -5.32 -19.10
C ILE A 684 14.66 -4.53 -19.82
N PRO A 685 14.33 -3.40 -20.45
CA PRO A 685 15.29 -2.59 -21.17
C PRO A 685 16.29 -1.91 -20.22
N LEU A 686 17.47 -1.53 -20.76
CA LEU A 686 18.51 -0.73 -20.07
C LEU A 686 19.15 -1.40 -18.83
N SER A 687 19.10 -2.72 -18.72
CA SER A 687 19.83 -3.49 -17.70
C SER A 687 21.11 -4.09 -18.31
N ASP A 688 22.25 -3.98 -17.61
CA ASP A 688 23.56 -4.49 -18.09
C ASP A 688 23.52 -6.00 -18.36
N SER A 689 22.67 -6.72 -17.63
CA SER A 689 22.31 -8.12 -17.87
C SER A 689 20.79 -8.25 -18.02
N CYS A 690 20.31 -9.24 -18.78
CA CYS A 690 18.87 -9.45 -18.90
C CYS A 690 18.25 -9.75 -17.53
N ASP A 691 17.37 -8.88 -17.06
CA ASP A 691 16.42 -9.19 -15.97
C ASP A 691 15.09 -9.56 -16.63
N ALA A 692 14.80 -10.86 -16.67
CA ALA A 692 13.64 -11.44 -17.37
C ALA A 692 12.32 -11.18 -16.64
N LYS A 693 11.95 -9.91 -16.48
CA LYS A 693 10.73 -9.40 -15.82
C LYS A 693 9.92 -8.48 -16.71
N TRP A 694 9.99 -8.69 -18.03
CA TRP A 694 9.08 -8.05 -18.96
C TRP A 694 7.74 -8.79 -18.94
N PHE A 695 6.67 -8.09 -18.55
CA PHE A 695 5.31 -8.63 -18.40
C PHE A 695 4.24 -7.79 -19.13
N LEU A 696 4.64 -7.03 -20.15
CA LEU A 696 3.75 -6.08 -20.81
C LEU A 696 2.65 -6.78 -21.61
N VAL A 697 2.96 -7.91 -22.26
CA VAL A 697 2.03 -8.58 -23.18
C VAL A 697 0.82 -9.11 -22.42
N SER A 698 1.01 -9.90 -21.37
CA SER A 698 -0.09 -10.38 -20.52
C SER A 698 -0.85 -9.25 -19.84
N ALA A 699 -0.14 -8.22 -19.35
CA ALA A 699 -0.74 -7.09 -18.65
C ALA A 699 -1.72 -6.29 -19.52
N ILE A 700 -1.41 -6.11 -20.81
CA ILE A 700 -2.26 -5.32 -21.72
C ILE A 700 -3.28 -6.19 -22.45
N THR A 701 -2.88 -7.37 -22.91
CA THR A 701 -3.75 -8.25 -23.69
C THR A 701 -4.79 -8.96 -22.83
N HIS A 702 -4.52 -9.14 -21.53
CA HIS A 702 -5.32 -9.97 -20.63
C HIS A 702 -5.50 -11.40 -21.18
N ARG A 703 -4.44 -11.95 -21.77
CA ARG A 703 -4.38 -13.32 -22.32
C ARG A 703 -3.26 -14.12 -21.66
N ARG A 704 -3.41 -15.44 -21.71
CA ARG A 704 -2.44 -16.37 -21.13
C ARG A 704 -1.21 -16.47 -22.03
N MET A 705 -0.05 -16.50 -21.42
CA MET A 705 1.23 -16.61 -22.09
C MET A 705 1.70 -18.06 -22.03
N LEU A 706 2.28 -18.54 -23.12
CA LEU A 706 3.08 -19.75 -23.11
C LEU A 706 4.18 -19.60 -22.06
N ILE A 707 4.95 -18.51 -22.17
CA ILE A 707 5.84 -18.01 -21.14
C ILE A 707 6.04 -16.52 -21.38
N GLU A 708 6.04 -15.73 -20.32
CA GLU A 708 6.41 -14.33 -20.27
C GLU A 708 7.04 -14.06 -18.91
N GLY A 709 8.10 -13.26 -18.88
CA GLY A 709 8.84 -12.91 -17.66
C GLY A 709 9.11 -14.10 -16.73
N TYR A 710 10.20 -14.81 -16.99
CA TYR A 710 10.63 -15.91 -16.14
C TYR A 710 12.11 -15.73 -15.85
N ASN A 711 12.46 -15.31 -14.63
CA ASN A 711 13.85 -14.99 -14.28
C ASN A 711 14.46 -15.97 -13.26
N ARG A 712 13.71 -16.92 -12.70
CA ARG A 712 14.23 -17.73 -11.59
C ARG A 712 13.65 -19.12 -11.65
N GLY A 713 14.50 -20.14 -11.59
CA GLY A 713 13.97 -21.42 -11.19
C GLY A 713 14.74 -22.67 -10.86
N THR A 714 16.04 -22.77 -11.00
CA THR A 714 16.77 -23.98 -10.54
C THR A 714 18.27 -23.69 -10.52
N ASP A 715 19.11 -24.54 -9.92
CA ASP A 715 20.55 -24.51 -10.20
C ASP A 715 20.90 -25.02 -11.62
N ASP A 716 19.90 -25.28 -12.47
CA ASP A 716 20.08 -25.79 -13.83
C ASP A 716 20.32 -24.64 -14.81
N VAL A 717 21.58 -24.47 -15.20
CA VAL A 717 22.02 -23.58 -16.26
C VAL A 717 21.91 -24.32 -17.59
N SER A 718 21.27 -23.72 -18.60
CA SER A 718 21.13 -24.36 -19.91
C SER A 718 22.47 -24.44 -20.65
N GLN A 719 22.74 -25.60 -21.26
CA GLN A 719 23.87 -25.80 -22.18
C GLN A 719 23.42 -25.78 -23.66
N ASP A 720 22.14 -25.50 -23.95
CA ASP A 720 21.65 -25.46 -25.33
C ASP A 720 22.23 -24.24 -26.04
N GLU A 721 23.08 -24.48 -27.04
CA GLU A 721 23.80 -23.41 -27.73
C GLU A 721 22.88 -22.44 -28.48
N ARG A 722 21.66 -22.86 -28.83
CA ARG A 722 20.68 -22.07 -29.58
C ARG A 722 20.01 -20.97 -28.76
N LEU A 723 20.03 -21.08 -27.42
CA LEU A 723 19.55 -20.01 -26.55
C LEU A 723 20.54 -18.84 -26.54
N PRO A 724 20.09 -17.60 -26.34
CA PRO A 724 21.01 -16.49 -26.11
C PRO A 724 21.75 -16.65 -24.76
N GLU A 725 22.96 -16.09 -24.64
CA GLU A 725 23.79 -16.23 -23.43
C GLU A 725 23.07 -15.82 -22.15
N TRP A 726 22.27 -14.76 -22.23
CA TRP A 726 21.47 -14.31 -21.11
C TRP A 726 20.45 -15.37 -20.67
N ALA A 727 19.84 -16.11 -21.60
CA ALA A 727 18.86 -17.15 -21.25
C ALA A 727 19.56 -18.40 -20.69
N LYS A 728 20.79 -18.69 -21.14
CA LYS A 728 21.60 -19.78 -20.58
C LYS A 728 21.97 -19.50 -19.12
N SER A 729 22.34 -18.26 -18.81
CA SER A 729 22.70 -17.84 -17.44
C SER A 729 21.49 -17.73 -16.51
N LEU A 730 20.26 -17.76 -17.05
CA LEU A 730 19.07 -17.95 -16.25
C LEU A 730 18.96 -19.42 -15.83
N SER A 731 19.32 -19.64 -14.58
CA SER A 731 18.96 -20.79 -13.74
C SER A 731 17.46 -21.14 -13.85
N GLN A 732 17.05 -22.02 -14.78
CA GLN A 732 15.64 -22.29 -15.11
C GLN A 732 15.35 -23.77 -15.40
N PRO A 733 14.13 -24.26 -15.10
CA PRO A 733 13.74 -25.63 -15.42
C PRO A 733 13.61 -25.86 -16.94
N LEU A 734 13.78 -27.10 -17.38
CA LEU A 734 13.79 -27.49 -18.79
C LEU A 734 12.55 -27.02 -19.58
N TRP A 735 11.35 -27.08 -18.98
CA TRP A 735 10.13 -26.64 -19.66
C TRP A 735 10.17 -25.14 -20.01
N ALA A 736 10.78 -24.30 -19.15
CA ALA A 736 10.90 -22.86 -19.37
C ALA A 736 11.92 -22.59 -20.47
N GLN A 737 13.06 -23.30 -20.42
CA GLN A 737 14.09 -23.25 -21.46
C GLN A 737 13.51 -23.60 -22.85
N GLN A 738 12.71 -24.66 -22.96
CA GLN A 738 12.07 -25.07 -24.22
C GLN A 738 11.07 -24.02 -24.72
N ARG A 739 10.21 -23.48 -23.84
CA ARG A 739 9.25 -22.43 -24.22
C ARG A 739 9.95 -21.14 -24.68
N LEU A 740 11.05 -20.75 -24.02
CA LEU A 740 11.88 -19.62 -24.46
C LEU A 740 12.51 -19.89 -25.82
N LEU A 741 13.18 -21.04 -25.96
CA LEU A 741 13.87 -21.43 -27.19
C LEU A 741 12.95 -21.36 -28.41
N HIS A 742 11.79 -22.02 -28.34
CA HIS A 742 10.87 -22.08 -29.47
C HIS A 742 10.15 -20.74 -29.73
N SER A 743 9.92 -19.93 -28.69
CA SER A 743 9.35 -18.58 -28.88
C SER A 743 10.36 -17.64 -29.53
N LEU A 744 11.62 -17.65 -29.11
CA LEU A 744 12.68 -16.84 -29.72
C LEU A 744 13.00 -17.32 -31.14
N GLY A 745 13.13 -18.63 -31.34
CA GLY A 745 13.41 -19.24 -32.63
C GLY A 745 12.37 -18.89 -33.69
N PHE A 746 11.08 -19.00 -33.35
CA PHE A 746 10.00 -18.66 -34.28
C PHE A 746 9.96 -17.17 -34.65
N ALA A 747 10.28 -16.27 -33.72
CA ALA A 747 10.32 -14.83 -33.99
C ALA A 747 11.45 -14.47 -34.96
N GLU A 748 12.61 -15.08 -34.79
CA GLU A 748 13.80 -14.76 -35.57
C GLU A 748 13.81 -15.47 -36.93
N PHE A 749 13.68 -16.79 -36.91
CA PHE A 749 13.85 -17.67 -38.07
C PHE A 749 12.76 -18.75 -38.05
N PRO A 750 11.52 -18.41 -38.46
CA PRO A 750 10.39 -19.32 -38.40
C PRO A 750 10.65 -20.61 -39.17
N ASN A 751 10.51 -21.73 -38.49
CA ASN A 751 10.74 -23.06 -39.04
C ASN A 751 9.64 -24.03 -38.55
N ILE A 752 9.59 -25.21 -39.16
CA ILE A 752 8.56 -26.21 -38.88
C ILE A 752 8.61 -26.71 -37.43
N SER A 753 9.80 -26.86 -36.85
CA SER A 753 9.98 -27.37 -35.48
C SER A 753 9.39 -26.40 -34.45
N ASP A 754 9.71 -25.11 -34.57
CA ASP A 754 9.17 -24.10 -33.65
C ASP A 754 7.66 -23.93 -33.85
N TYR A 755 7.19 -23.95 -35.09
CA TYR A 755 5.75 -23.93 -35.40
C TYR A 755 5.00 -25.10 -34.73
N GLU A 756 5.48 -26.34 -34.93
CA GLU A 756 4.87 -27.54 -34.34
C GLU A 756 4.90 -27.51 -32.81
N TYR A 757 5.98 -26.99 -32.21
CA TYR A 757 6.06 -26.81 -30.77
C TYR A 757 5.02 -25.80 -30.25
N LEU A 758 4.92 -24.62 -30.87
CA LEU A 758 3.94 -23.61 -30.49
C LEU A 758 2.50 -24.15 -30.64
N ARG A 759 2.21 -24.87 -31.74
CA ARG A 759 0.89 -25.48 -31.98
C ARG A 759 0.55 -26.59 -30.99
N SER A 760 1.49 -27.47 -30.68
CA SER A 760 1.28 -28.55 -29.69
C SER A 760 1.03 -28.00 -28.29
N ASN A 761 1.55 -26.80 -27.97
CA ASN A 761 1.26 -26.07 -26.74
C ASN A 761 0.02 -25.14 -26.86
N SER A 762 -0.82 -25.35 -27.88
CA SER A 762 -2.07 -24.60 -28.10
C SER A 762 -1.90 -23.08 -28.26
N VAL A 763 -0.73 -22.62 -28.70
CA VAL A 763 -0.51 -21.21 -29.02
C VAL A 763 -1.34 -20.83 -30.25
N ALA A 764 -2.15 -19.79 -30.09
CA ALA A 764 -3.00 -19.25 -31.16
C ALA A 764 -2.35 -18.05 -31.85
N TRP A 765 -1.61 -17.24 -31.08
CA TRP A 765 -1.01 -16.01 -31.55
C TRP A 765 0.41 -15.85 -31.05
N MET A 766 1.20 -15.07 -31.79
CA MET A 766 2.52 -14.66 -31.36
C MET A 766 2.69 -13.15 -31.51
N VAL A 767 3.21 -12.51 -30.47
CA VAL A 767 3.59 -11.10 -30.48
C VAL A 767 5.09 -11.04 -30.72
N VAL A 768 5.50 -10.41 -31.82
CA VAL A 768 6.91 -10.14 -32.12
C VAL A 768 7.17 -8.67 -31.84
N ASP A 769 7.92 -8.42 -30.79
CA ASP A 769 8.48 -7.12 -30.49
C ASP A 769 9.75 -6.90 -31.32
N HIS A 770 9.75 -5.83 -32.13
CA HIS A 770 10.82 -5.56 -33.06
C HIS A 770 12.12 -5.12 -32.38
N THR A 771 12.07 -4.66 -31.12
CA THR A 771 13.28 -4.30 -30.37
C THR A 771 14.07 -5.50 -29.90
N ALA A 772 13.37 -6.61 -29.65
CA ALA A 772 13.94 -7.87 -29.20
C ALA A 772 14.27 -8.81 -30.39
N GLN A 773 14.10 -8.34 -31.63
CA GLN A 773 14.32 -9.13 -32.83
C GLN A 773 15.56 -8.67 -33.61
N PHE A 774 16.50 -9.57 -33.84
CA PHE A 774 17.78 -9.27 -34.50
C PHE A 774 17.73 -9.47 -36.03
N SER A 775 17.01 -10.49 -36.50
CA SER A 775 16.92 -10.87 -37.92
C SER A 775 16.26 -9.80 -38.80
N GLY A 776 15.41 -8.96 -38.22
CA GLY A 776 14.55 -8.04 -38.98
C GLY A 776 13.48 -8.76 -39.81
N THR A 777 13.19 -10.03 -39.55
CA THR A 777 12.16 -10.81 -40.26
C THR A 777 10.81 -10.11 -40.18
N ARG A 778 10.12 -9.99 -41.32
CA ARG A 778 8.77 -9.39 -41.43
C ARG A 778 7.73 -10.31 -42.08
N SER A 779 8.10 -11.53 -42.42
CA SER A 779 7.21 -12.56 -42.96
C SER A 779 7.42 -13.88 -42.25
N TRP A 780 6.30 -14.52 -41.86
CA TRP A 780 6.27 -15.82 -41.16
C TRP A 780 5.54 -16.90 -41.96
N LEU A 781 5.33 -16.65 -43.26
CA LEU A 781 4.77 -17.65 -44.16
C LEU A 781 5.76 -18.82 -44.34
N PRO A 782 5.27 -20.08 -44.46
CA PRO A 782 3.86 -20.48 -44.51
C PRO A 782 3.19 -20.68 -43.14
N PHE A 783 3.89 -20.48 -42.02
CA PHE A 783 3.46 -20.91 -40.68
C PHE A 783 2.45 -19.98 -39.99
N ALA A 784 2.56 -18.67 -40.22
CA ALA A 784 1.70 -17.67 -39.60
C ALA A 784 1.40 -16.49 -40.54
N GLU A 785 0.29 -15.81 -40.29
CA GLU A 785 -0.11 -14.58 -40.99
C GLU A 785 0.05 -13.37 -40.07
N VAL A 786 0.54 -12.27 -40.63
CA VAL A 786 0.60 -10.99 -39.92
C VAL A 786 -0.81 -10.39 -39.89
N ALA A 787 -1.41 -10.34 -38.71
CA ALA A 787 -2.77 -9.83 -38.53
C ALA A 787 -2.80 -8.34 -38.16
N PHE A 788 -1.74 -7.87 -37.48
CA PHE A 788 -1.50 -6.45 -37.21
C PHE A 788 0.00 -6.19 -37.23
N GLN A 789 0.43 -5.02 -37.71
CA GLN A 789 1.82 -4.62 -37.71
C GLN A 789 1.95 -3.10 -37.65
N ASN A 790 2.89 -2.64 -36.83
CA ASN A 790 3.35 -1.24 -36.82
C ASN A 790 4.87 -1.18 -36.68
N GLN A 791 5.43 -0.03 -36.30
CA GLN A 791 6.87 0.13 -36.16
C GLN A 791 7.45 -0.68 -35.00
N ASP A 792 6.69 -0.92 -33.93
CA ASP A 792 7.18 -1.49 -32.68
C ASP A 792 6.92 -2.99 -32.58
N MET A 793 5.77 -3.46 -33.08
CA MET A 793 5.32 -4.85 -32.94
C MET A 793 4.63 -5.40 -34.20
N SER A 794 4.75 -6.72 -34.37
CA SER A 794 3.92 -7.54 -35.26
C SER A 794 3.11 -8.53 -34.44
N VAL A 795 1.80 -8.64 -34.72
CA VAL A 795 0.90 -9.63 -34.13
C VAL A 795 0.59 -10.68 -35.18
N LEU A 796 0.98 -11.91 -34.89
CA LEU A 796 0.92 -13.04 -35.80
C LEU A 796 -0.18 -14.01 -35.38
N ARG A 797 -1.01 -14.43 -36.34
CA ARG A 797 -1.95 -15.54 -36.17
C ARG A 797 -1.29 -16.81 -36.69
N LEU A 798 -1.11 -17.80 -35.82
CA LEU A 798 -0.61 -19.11 -36.26
C LEU A 798 -1.64 -19.77 -37.16
N LYS A 799 -1.24 -20.23 -38.35
CA LYS A 799 -2.14 -20.96 -39.24
C LYS A 799 -2.57 -22.27 -38.57
N GLN A 800 -3.85 -22.60 -38.66
CA GLN A 800 -4.24 -24.01 -38.59
C GLN A 800 -3.62 -24.67 -39.83
N THR A 801 -2.97 -25.82 -39.67
CA THR A 801 -2.20 -26.51 -40.73
C THR A 801 -2.91 -26.41 -42.09
N PRO A 802 -2.16 -26.14 -43.18
CA PRO A 802 -2.75 -25.98 -44.52
C PRO A 802 -3.63 -27.17 -44.94
#